data_AF-A0A5C9EQZ0-F1
#
_entry.id   AF-A0A5C9EQZ0-F1
#
_cell.length_a   1.000
_cell.length_b   1.000
_cell.length_c   1.000
_cell.angle_alpha   90.00
_cell.angle_beta   90.00
_cell.angle_gamma   90.00
#
_symmetry.space_group_name_H-M   'P 1'
#
loop_
_entity.id
_entity.type
_entity.pdbx_description
1 polymer ?
#
loop_
_entity_poly.entity_id
_entity_poly.type
_entity_poly.pdbx_seq_one_letter_code
_entity_poly.pdbx_strand_id
1 'polypeptide(L)'
;MNNEKLSLMIDGKELEFTKGQTILEVANKADIYIPTLCYLEGLEGYGGCRLCLCKVEGNHKFLPACTTPAHKGMVVVTKNEELQEIRREIIKLILSEHPHSCLICESKEECEIIRPSLQKAGRTFGCFSCPNKQECEIREIIEYLQIEDIEHELFYKNYPLKRNDPFLEKDYNLCIVCGRCVRICNELRGIGAINFINRGHNTQVSTILDLPSIDTNCQFCGACIDVCPTGALSSKNTKWNIEFSETSTSICGFCSVGCGFKYYSAHGELMESLPDENNPTTHGQACLVGRFCTSQFNNGKERLKHPSYKINNNHIPTDWSNLYEKIANRLHGYSSDEIAVLVSPNLTNESSYLLQKFANEVLHTKNVFVPLEEQPIQIFYEQLTALLNIQNYHRPFQSIENSNLIILVNADVQLTHPPLLIQLHKAKKNGATIISLNLAQYKLPSETTRLLDYELNITFKELISFILHLSNSFIKNSLIDTTSITNYPEFISWLDSSDLISSHGEFAQISKTIVSSLKDTTDFKGIILFGMLKMFSESFIRDLLGALFNLMILTNKKVSLIPLWRRGNSEGVYQSVFHNPNTSLTPSSQIFNDISSGKIKALYLTERLNNRALLKKPELVILQDVYSSDDLMFADFILPACTFLEESGSYITSESRLQNLTKSTDVKGDAKPDWAIFKELALEMDEKLASKFNYKNVEDIFSELTDFNPFLKRPFHEQQYQEDKDLEKTLYIIDSDKEYPRPYIDVFTQKSFAFRGEEIYRKVADFKTLIEYRSEKAHTVEPDTSGLEEPSKAPFKILRNEEIAPNFFELVIEAPLIARKARPSSFIIIMMNEKSERIPLTLSDWDEKKGTITVIYQETGFSTRELAEKKQGDRLFSVVGPLGKEIELNLFGTVLLGGGCYGIGAIYPIARKLKELGNRVIVILEARNQALFYFEDKFNAVSDEVIYCTSDGSKGLKGKIDTGINHVLQREITIDRCHFIGCNVMMMKACTSTMTEGQIPTFVNLNTIMIDGTGMCGGCRVSLKEEGKPVTRFACVDGPTFDGHLVNWEELLSRSERLSFSESKIFQTHTCRALENLNTKKVEENNE
;
A
#
# COMPACT_ATOMS: atom_id res chain seq x y z
N MET A 1 -29.21 7.29 -20.75
CA MET A 1 -29.92 7.81 -19.56
C MET A 1 -30.19 9.29 -19.80
N ASN A 2 -31.40 9.76 -19.52
CA ASN A 2 -31.82 11.15 -19.75
C ASN A 2 -30.93 12.14 -18.98
N ASN A 3 -30.27 13.06 -19.70
CA ASN A 3 -29.61 14.24 -19.14
C ASN A 3 -30.66 15.26 -18.67
N GLU A 4 -31.30 15.02 -17.52
CA GLU A 4 -31.90 16.15 -16.80
C GLU A 4 -30.78 17.08 -16.34
N LYS A 5 -30.74 18.30 -16.88
CA LYS A 5 -29.85 19.36 -16.38
C LYS A 5 -30.25 19.69 -14.94
N LEU A 6 -29.38 19.39 -13.99
CA LEU A 6 -29.54 19.77 -12.59
C LEU A 6 -28.80 21.09 -12.38
N SER A 7 -29.50 22.09 -11.84
CA SER A 7 -28.93 23.39 -11.51
C SER A 7 -29.20 23.80 -10.06
N LEU A 8 -28.27 24.60 -9.52
CA LEU A 8 -28.38 25.26 -8.23
C LEU A 8 -27.91 26.72 -8.36
N MET A 9 -28.21 27.55 -7.36
CA MET A 9 -27.81 28.95 -7.34
C MET A 9 -26.74 29.19 -6.28
N ILE A 10 -25.57 29.71 -6.67
CA ILE A 10 -24.50 30.12 -5.74
C ILE A 10 -24.24 31.62 -5.93
N ASP A 11 -24.41 32.42 -4.88
CA ASP A 11 -24.24 33.87 -4.89
C ASP A 11 -24.96 34.57 -6.07
N GLY A 12 -26.19 34.12 -6.37
CA GLY A 12 -27.02 34.64 -7.45
C GLY A 12 -26.67 34.13 -8.85
N LYS A 13 -25.65 33.29 -9.01
CA LYS A 13 -25.30 32.63 -10.29
C LYS A 13 -25.93 31.25 -10.36
N GLU A 14 -26.64 30.96 -11.45
CA GLU A 14 -27.14 29.61 -11.73
C GLU A 14 -26.00 28.75 -12.31
N LEU A 15 -25.73 27.61 -11.67
CA LEU A 15 -24.64 26.71 -12.01
C LEU A 15 -25.16 25.29 -12.23
N GLU A 16 -24.68 24.65 -13.30
CA GLU A 16 -24.99 23.26 -13.61
C GLU A 16 -24.09 22.31 -12.79
N PHE A 17 -24.64 21.17 -12.37
CA PHE A 17 -23.89 20.16 -11.63
C PHE A 17 -24.32 18.73 -11.98
N THR A 18 -23.44 17.76 -11.72
CA THR A 18 -23.74 16.34 -11.82
C THR A 18 -24.11 15.76 -10.46
N LYS A 19 -25.05 14.79 -10.44
CA LYS A 19 -25.52 14.17 -9.20
C LYS A 19 -24.33 13.58 -8.42
N GLY A 20 -24.22 13.94 -7.15
CA GLY A 20 -23.14 13.51 -6.26
C GLY A 20 -22.08 14.57 -6.00
N GLN A 21 -21.99 15.63 -6.83
CA GLN A 21 -21.07 16.73 -6.56
C GLN A 21 -21.44 17.50 -5.29
N THR A 22 -20.43 17.99 -4.59
CA THR A 22 -20.60 18.86 -3.42
C THR A 22 -20.75 20.32 -3.82
N ILE A 23 -21.27 21.16 -2.92
CA ILE A 23 -21.34 22.63 -3.13
C ILE A 23 -19.95 23.19 -3.47
N LEU A 24 -18.91 22.72 -2.77
CA LEU A 24 -17.54 23.19 -2.97
C LEU A 24 -17.00 22.84 -4.37
N GLU A 25 -17.26 21.62 -4.86
CA GLU A 25 -16.82 21.20 -6.21
C GLU A 25 -17.52 22.00 -7.31
N VAL A 26 -18.79 22.34 -7.12
CA VAL A 26 -19.54 23.19 -8.07
C VAL A 26 -19.01 24.62 -8.03
N ALA A 27 -18.71 25.15 -6.83
CA ALA A 27 -18.14 26.48 -6.66
C ALA A 27 -16.75 26.59 -7.30
N ASN A 28 -15.86 25.62 -7.06
CA ASN A 28 -14.52 25.58 -7.65
C ASN A 28 -14.56 25.53 -9.19
N LYS A 29 -15.45 24.73 -9.78
CA LYS A 29 -15.65 24.68 -11.25
C LYS A 29 -16.13 26.01 -11.86
N ALA A 30 -16.73 26.87 -11.05
CA ALA A 30 -17.24 28.18 -11.46
C ALA A 30 -16.34 29.34 -11.01
N ASP A 31 -15.11 29.05 -10.56
CA ASP A 31 -14.14 30.00 -10.01
C ASP A 31 -14.71 30.85 -8.84
N ILE A 32 -15.60 30.25 -8.03
CA ILE A 32 -16.12 30.85 -6.80
C ILE A 32 -15.29 30.34 -5.62
N TYR A 33 -14.45 31.22 -5.08
CA TYR A 33 -13.57 30.87 -3.97
C TYR A 33 -14.33 30.71 -2.64
N ILE A 34 -14.19 29.53 -2.03
CA ILE A 34 -14.66 29.21 -0.68
C ILE A 34 -13.45 28.71 0.14
N PRO A 35 -13.12 29.34 1.29
CA PRO A 35 -11.89 29.02 2.01
C PRO A 35 -11.90 27.61 2.61
N THR A 36 -10.82 26.85 2.40
CA THR A 36 -10.63 25.49 2.92
C THR A 36 -9.17 25.23 3.31
N LEU A 37 -8.94 24.44 4.36
CA LEU A 37 -7.59 23.96 4.74
C LEU A 37 -7.47 22.43 4.81
N CYS A 38 -8.61 21.73 4.81
CA CYS A 38 -8.67 20.27 4.97
C CYS A 38 -9.27 19.54 3.77
N TYR A 39 -9.79 20.28 2.80
CA TYR A 39 -10.29 19.72 1.55
C TYR A 39 -9.11 19.29 0.69
N LEU A 40 -9.25 18.14 0.02
CA LEU A 40 -8.28 17.66 -0.96
C LEU A 40 -9.08 17.20 -2.17
N GLU A 41 -8.74 17.73 -3.34
CA GLU A 41 -9.43 17.39 -4.58
C GLU A 41 -9.29 15.89 -4.88
N GLY A 42 -10.36 15.30 -5.44
CA GLY A 42 -10.41 13.87 -5.76
C GLY A 42 -10.65 12.92 -4.58
N LEU A 43 -10.72 13.43 -3.33
CA LEU A 43 -11.12 12.64 -2.16
C LEU A 43 -12.44 13.12 -1.55
N GLU A 44 -13.05 12.28 -0.71
CA GLU A 44 -14.32 12.58 -0.06
C GLU A 44 -14.26 13.83 0.83
N GLY A 45 -15.40 14.47 1.09
CA GLY A 45 -15.45 15.62 2.00
C GLY A 45 -15.06 15.26 3.44
N TYR A 46 -14.15 16.02 4.05
CA TYR A 46 -13.68 15.76 5.42
C TYR A 46 -14.39 16.60 6.49
N GLY A 47 -14.64 17.89 6.22
CA GLY A 47 -15.32 18.80 7.15
C GLY A 47 -14.55 19.13 8.44
N GLY A 48 -13.24 18.86 8.51
CA GLY A 48 -12.42 19.09 9.70
C GLY A 48 -12.18 20.57 10.04
N CYS A 49 -11.78 21.40 9.07
CA CYS A 49 -11.40 22.80 9.33
C CYS A 49 -12.58 23.76 9.51
N ARG A 50 -13.80 23.40 9.04
CA ARG A 50 -15.02 24.23 9.10
C ARG A 50 -14.94 25.62 8.44
N LEU A 51 -13.91 25.95 7.68
CA LEU A 51 -13.83 27.25 6.97
C LEU A 51 -14.82 27.36 5.80
N CYS A 52 -15.15 26.23 5.16
CA CYS A 52 -16.06 26.18 4.00
C CYS A 52 -17.55 26.25 4.35
N LEU A 53 -17.91 26.81 5.50
CA LEU A 53 -19.31 26.99 5.87
C LEU A 53 -20.00 27.93 4.88
N CYS A 54 -21.19 27.56 4.43
CA CYS A 54 -22.05 28.36 3.56
C CYS A 54 -23.47 28.41 4.14
N LYS A 55 -24.23 29.46 3.78
CA LYS A 55 -25.64 29.57 4.13
C LYS A 55 -26.47 28.97 2.99
N VAL A 56 -27.33 28.02 3.32
CA VAL A 56 -28.29 27.44 2.37
C VAL A 56 -29.69 27.89 2.75
N GLU A 57 -30.45 28.42 1.79
CA GLU A 57 -31.83 28.84 2.04
C GLU A 57 -32.70 27.67 2.57
N GLY A 58 -33.58 27.98 3.52
CA GLY A 58 -34.38 26.98 4.22
C GLY A 58 -33.62 26.19 5.29
N ASN A 59 -32.30 26.38 5.45
CA ASN A 59 -31.53 25.76 6.53
C ASN A 59 -31.22 26.77 7.66
N HIS A 60 -31.57 26.40 8.89
CA HIS A 60 -31.26 27.21 10.07
C HIS A 60 -29.77 27.20 10.42
N LYS A 61 -29.03 26.15 10.05
CA LYS A 61 -27.60 26.02 10.33
C LYS A 61 -26.76 26.36 9.09
N PHE A 62 -25.53 26.80 9.33
CA PHE A 62 -24.51 26.86 8.28
C PHE A 62 -24.00 25.46 7.95
N LEU A 63 -23.87 25.17 6.66
CA LEU A 63 -23.48 23.85 6.16
C LEU A 63 -22.08 23.90 5.56
N PRO A 64 -21.21 22.90 5.84
CA PRO A 64 -19.91 22.78 5.21
C PRO A 64 -20.01 22.41 3.72
N ALA A 65 -19.58 23.30 2.84
CA ALA A 65 -19.67 23.11 1.39
C ALA A 65 -18.95 21.86 0.89
N CYS A 66 -17.85 21.45 1.55
CA CYS A 66 -17.06 20.29 1.14
C CYS A 66 -17.73 18.93 1.35
N THR A 67 -18.78 18.84 2.18
CA THR A 67 -19.49 17.58 2.49
C THR A 67 -20.96 17.63 2.12
N THR A 68 -21.49 18.80 1.76
CA THR A 68 -22.90 18.97 1.41
C THR A 68 -23.10 18.74 -0.08
N PRO A 69 -23.86 17.70 -0.49
CA PRO A 69 -24.18 17.47 -1.89
C PRO A 69 -25.05 18.59 -2.47
N ALA A 70 -24.81 18.92 -3.73
CA ALA A 70 -25.64 19.81 -4.51
C ALA A 70 -27.02 19.20 -4.79
N HIS A 71 -28.08 20.00 -4.63
CA HIS A 71 -29.46 19.61 -4.93
C HIS A 71 -30.12 20.60 -5.89
N LYS A 72 -31.05 20.10 -6.71
CA LYS A 72 -31.78 20.93 -7.68
C LYS A 72 -32.56 22.03 -6.96
N GLY A 73 -32.39 23.28 -7.39
CA GLY A 73 -33.05 24.44 -6.80
C GLY A 73 -32.49 24.88 -5.44
N MET A 74 -31.34 24.34 -5.01
CA MET A 74 -30.64 24.81 -3.82
C MET A 74 -30.11 26.23 -4.06
N VAL A 75 -30.34 27.13 -3.09
CA VAL A 75 -29.79 28.49 -3.11
C VAL A 75 -28.76 28.62 -2.00
N VAL A 76 -27.53 28.94 -2.39
CA VAL A 76 -26.35 28.98 -1.53
C VAL A 76 -25.76 30.39 -1.53
N VAL A 77 -25.51 30.93 -0.35
CA VAL A 77 -24.75 32.16 -0.14
C VAL A 77 -23.42 31.78 0.50
N THR A 78 -22.32 32.14 -0.16
CA THR A 78 -20.95 31.82 0.29
C THR A 78 -20.29 32.99 1.02
N LYS A 79 -20.82 34.21 0.83
CA LYS A 79 -20.29 35.45 1.41
C LYS A 79 -21.41 36.32 1.98
N ASN A 80 -21.43 36.47 3.30
CA ASN A 80 -22.13 37.53 4.03
C ASN A 80 -21.37 37.84 5.33
N GLU A 81 -21.72 38.93 6.02
CA GLU A 81 -20.96 39.37 7.21
C GLU A 81 -20.95 38.31 8.33
N GLU A 82 -22.10 37.69 8.59
CA GLU A 82 -22.23 36.64 9.61
C GLU A 82 -21.32 35.43 9.35
N LEU A 83 -21.23 34.96 8.09
CA LEU A 83 -20.34 33.87 7.68
C LEU A 83 -18.87 34.26 7.81
N GLN A 84 -18.51 35.48 7.42
CA GLN A 84 -17.11 35.91 7.48
C GLN A 84 -16.66 36.03 8.93
N GLU A 85 -17.50 36.52 9.84
CA GLU A 85 -17.18 36.58 11.26
C GLU A 85 -16.95 35.19 11.86
N ILE A 86 -17.82 34.22 11.55
CA ILE A 86 -17.62 32.83 11.99
C ILE A 86 -16.30 32.26 11.44
N ARG A 87 -15.95 32.55 10.18
CA ARG A 87 -14.69 32.10 9.59
C ARG A 87 -13.46 32.74 10.26
N ARG A 88 -13.53 34.04 10.58
CA ARG A 88 -12.48 34.75 11.34
C ARG A 88 -12.24 34.08 12.68
N GLU A 89 -13.29 33.76 13.43
CA GLU A 89 -13.17 33.08 14.73
C GLU A 89 -12.62 31.65 14.59
N ILE A 90 -13.08 30.89 13.60
CA ILE A 90 -12.56 29.53 13.34
C ILE A 90 -11.05 29.55 13.04
N ILE A 91 -10.59 30.47 12.17
CA ILE A 91 -9.16 30.52 11.84
C ILE A 91 -8.33 31.05 13.02
N LYS A 92 -8.81 32.04 13.78
CA LYS A 92 -8.15 32.50 15.01
C LYS A 92 -7.96 31.34 16.01
N LEU A 93 -8.97 30.47 16.17
CA LEU A 93 -8.86 29.27 17.01
C LEU A 93 -7.81 28.28 16.48
N ILE A 94 -7.75 28.05 15.17
CA ILE A 94 -6.70 27.20 14.57
C ILE A 94 -5.30 27.81 14.84
N LEU A 95 -5.18 29.14 14.75
CA LEU A 95 -3.93 29.86 14.98
C LEU A 95 -3.54 29.94 16.46
N SER A 96 -4.45 29.67 17.40
CA SER A 96 -4.09 29.57 18.83
C SER A 96 -3.12 28.42 19.13
N GLU A 97 -2.97 27.44 18.23
CA GLU A 97 -2.02 26.32 18.37
C GLU A 97 -0.93 26.31 17.28
N HIS A 98 -0.97 27.25 16.33
CA HIS A 98 -0.01 27.37 15.23
C HIS A 98 0.82 28.66 15.37
N PRO A 99 2.15 28.61 15.29
CA PRO A 99 2.99 29.82 15.33
C PRO A 99 2.58 30.82 14.24
N HIS A 100 1.94 31.93 14.64
CA HIS A 100 1.28 32.85 13.71
C HIS A 100 1.92 34.24 13.63
N SER A 101 3.03 34.50 14.33
CA SER A 101 3.69 35.81 14.32
C SER A 101 4.13 36.26 12.93
N CYS A 102 4.41 35.34 12.00
CA CYS A 102 4.73 35.65 10.61
C CYS A 102 3.53 36.13 9.78
N LEU A 103 2.31 35.98 10.30
CA LEU A 103 1.07 36.27 9.58
C LEU A 103 0.53 37.67 9.91
N ILE A 104 0.68 38.12 11.16
CA ILE A 104 0.08 39.37 11.69
C ILE A 104 1.09 40.45 12.10
N CYS A 105 2.41 40.19 12.02
CA CYS A 105 3.41 41.17 12.42
C CYS A 105 3.45 42.39 11.48
N GLU A 106 3.42 43.60 12.04
CA GLU A 106 3.51 44.86 11.27
C GLU A 106 4.82 44.99 10.47
N SER A 107 5.93 44.50 11.03
CA SER A 107 7.25 44.54 10.36
C SER A 107 7.47 43.40 9.35
N LYS A 108 6.42 42.64 9.00
CA LYS A 108 6.53 41.47 8.11
C LYS A 108 7.16 41.83 6.77
N GLU A 109 6.65 42.86 6.09
CA GLU A 109 7.13 43.26 4.76
C GLU A 109 8.61 43.67 4.80
N GLU A 110 9.00 44.50 5.76
CA GLU A 110 10.40 44.90 5.96
C GLU A 110 11.30 43.70 6.26
N CYS A 111 10.83 42.78 7.10
CA CYS A 111 11.57 41.57 7.40
C CYS A 111 11.68 40.66 6.17
N GLU A 112 10.68 40.59 5.29
CA GLU A 112 10.73 39.81 4.04
C GLU A 112 11.77 40.37 3.07
N ILE A 113 11.95 41.69 3.04
CA ILE A 113 13.00 42.35 2.27
C ILE A 113 14.39 42.07 2.85
N ILE A 114 14.53 42.19 4.18
CA ILE A 114 15.84 42.05 4.87
C ILE A 114 16.27 40.58 5.00
N ARG A 115 15.29 39.66 5.09
CA ARG A 115 15.51 38.21 5.27
C ARG A 115 14.69 37.42 4.24
N PRO A 116 15.02 37.52 2.94
CA PRO A 116 14.26 36.80 1.92
C PRO A 116 14.36 35.28 2.11
N SER A 117 15.51 34.80 2.59
CA SER A 117 15.82 33.38 2.75
C SER A 117 15.55 32.83 4.16
N LEU A 118 15.22 31.53 4.23
CA LEU A 118 15.06 30.73 5.44
C LEU A 118 16.40 30.64 6.14
N GLN A 119 16.39 30.89 7.43
CA GLN A 119 17.58 30.76 8.25
C GLN A 119 17.56 29.40 8.94
N LYS A 120 18.69 28.67 8.88
CA LYS A 120 18.92 27.46 9.68
C LYS A 120 19.01 27.83 11.16
N ALA A 121 17.88 28.08 11.78
CA ALA A 121 17.73 28.09 13.23
C ALA A 121 17.36 26.66 13.65
N GLY A 122 18.08 26.07 14.61
CA GLY A 122 17.78 24.73 15.13
C GLY A 122 16.41 24.59 15.82
N ARG A 123 15.54 25.60 15.74
CA ARG A 123 14.17 25.65 16.23
C ARG A 123 13.31 26.50 15.28
N THR A 124 12.08 26.08 15.05
CA THR A 124 11.11 26.70 14.14
C THR A 124 10.29 27.78 14.86
N PHE A 125 10.97 28.66 15.60
CA PHE A 125 10.33 29.77 16.30
C PHE A 125 10.88 31.08 15.73
N GLY A 126 10.36 31.49 14.58
CA GLY A 126 10.72 32.73 13.90
C GLY A 126 10.07 32.88 12.52
N CYS A 127 9.91 34.12 12.05
CA CYS A 127 9.21 34.44 10.80
C CYS A 127 9.92 33.96 9.51
N PHE A 128 11.06 33.26 9.63
CA PHE A 128 11.93 32.80 8.53
C PHE A 128 12.43 31.36 8.71
N SER A 129 11.64 30.51 9.36
CA SER A 129 12.00 29.09 9.54
C SER A 129 11.01 28.10 8.93
N CYS A 130 9.88 28.57 8.37
CA CYS A 130 8.84 27.72 7.79
C CYS A 130 9.11 27.41 6.30
N PRO A 131 9.24 26.13 5.89
CA PRO A 131 9.47 25.78 4.49
C PRO A 131 8.33 26.21 3.55
N ASN A 132 7.10 26.33 4.06
CA ASN A 132 5.91 26.62 3.24
C ASN A 132 5.66 28.12 3.01
N LYS A 133 6.64 29.00 3.30
CA LYS A 133 6.41 30.46 3.32
C LYS A 133 5.79 31.00 2.01
N GLN A 134 6.23 30.49 0.86
CA GLN A 134 5.77 30.97 -0.46
C GLN A 134 4.39 30.42 -0.85
N GLU A 135 4.01 29.24 -0.36
CA GLU A 135 2.78 28.51 -0.72
C GLU A 135 1.86 28.34 0.50
N CYS A 136 1.90 29.28 1.43
CA CYS A 136 1.16 29.18 2.69
C CYS A 136 -0.32 29.53 2.50
N GLU A 137 -1.17 28.50 2.33
CA GLU A 137 -2.63 28.65 2.22
C GLU A 137 -3.27 29.43 3.38
N ILE A 138 -2.67 29.38 4.58
CA ILE A 138 -3.16 30.15 5.74
C ILE A 138 -3.00 31.66 5.48
N ARG A 139 -1.91 32.09 4.85
CA ARG A 139 -1.66 33.50 4.52
C ARG A 139 -2.74 34.03 3.57
N GLU A 140 -3.07 33.26 2.54
CA GLU A 140 -4.14 33.60 1.59
C GLU A 140 -5.50 33.75 2.29
N ILE A 141 -5.80 32.86 3.25
CA ILE A 141 -7.07 32.92 4.00
C ILE A 141 -7.10 34.13 4.95
N ILE A 142 -5.99 34.47 5.60
CA ILE A 142 -5.89 35.66 6.47
C ILE A 142 -6.08 36.94 5.65
N GLU A 143 -5.43 37.03 4.50
CA GLU A 143 -5.57 38.15 3.57
C GLU A 143 -7.02 38.25 3.04
N TYR A 144 -7.63 37.11 2.68
CA TYR A 144 -9.04 37.06 2.24
C TYR A 144 -10.04 37.48 3.33
N LEU A 145 -9.82 37.08 4.59
CA LEU A 145 -10.70 37.39 5.73
C LEU A 145 -10.40 38.74 6.39
N GLN A 146 -9.31 39.40 5.99
CA GLN A 146 -8.84 40.68 6.53
C GLN A 146 -8.61 40.61 8.03
N ILE A 147 -7.82 39.63 8.48
CA ILE A 147 -7.49 39.44 9.89
C ILE A 147 -6.21 40.19 10.22
N GLU A 148 -6.30 41.16 11.12
CA GLU A 148 -5.18 42.01 11.53
C GLU A 148 -4.61 41.60 12.89
N ASP A 149 -5.39 40.92 13.74
CA ASP A 149 -4.99 40.51 15.09
C ASP A 149 -5.60 39.15 15.49
N ILE A 150 -4.94 38.47 16.43
CA ILE A 150 -5.33 37.18 17.01
C ILE A 150 -5.42 37.33 18.52
N GLU A 151 -6.65 37.46 19.03
CA GLU A 151 -6.95 37.69 20.44
C GLU A 151 -6.69 36.47 21.35
N HIS A 152 -6.47 35.29 20.77
CA HIS A 152 -6.23 34.06 21.51
C HIS A 152 -4.74 33.88 21.82
N GLU A 153 -4.43 33.53 23.07
CA GLU A 153 -3.07 33.20 23.47
C GLU A 153 -2.54 31.97 22.71
N LEU A 154 -1.30 32.06 22.21
CA LEU A 154 -0.64 30.96 21.52
C LEU A 154 -0.26 29.85 22.52
N PHE A 155 -0.93 28.71 22.43
CA PHE A 155 -0.54 27.48 23.09
C PHE A 155 0.51 26.73 22.25
N TYR A 156 1.79 26.99 22.53
CA TYR A 156 2.88 26.31 21.84
C TYR A 156 3.12 24.89 22.38
N LYS A 157 2.91 23.87 21.54
CA LYS A 157 2.98 22.45 21.93
C LYS A 157 4.39 21.94 22.26
N ASN A 158 5.43 22.62 21.78
CA ASN A 158 6.85 22.29 22.02
C ASN A 158 7.21 20.82 21.70
N TYR A 159 6.69 20.28 20.60
CA TYR A 159 7.03 18.95 20.13
C TYR A 159 8.48 18.86 19.62
N PRO A 160 9.16 17.71 19.81
CA PRO A 160 10.48 17.50 19.26
C PRO A 160 10.42 17.44 17.72
N LEU A 161 11.42 18.05 17.08
CA LEU A 161 11.64 17.92 15.63
C LEU A 161 12.06 16.50 15.28
N LYS A 162 11.40 15.87 14.30
CA LYS A 162 11.74 14.51 13.86
C LYS A 162 12.54 14.56 12.55
N ARG A 163 13.80 14.09 12.61
CA ARG A 163 14.78 14.13 11.51
C ARG A 163 15.43 12.78 11.17
N ASN A 164 14.96 11.72 11.80
CA ASN A 164 15.56 10.38 11.65
C ASN A 164 15.19 9.71 10.31
N ASP A 165 14.20 10.25 9.59
CA ASP A 165 13.81 9.74 8.29
C ASP A 165 14.78 10.23 7.18
N PRO A 166 15.04 9.40 6.14
CA PRO A 166 16.02 9.73 5.10
C PRO A 166 15.59 10.93 4.25
N PHE A 167 14.30 11.01 3.86
CA PHE A 167 13.80 12.01 2.91
C PHE A 167 12.91 13.10 3.54
N LEU A 168 12.39 12.85 4.74
CA LEU A 168 11.33 13.68 5.36
C LEU A 168 11.82 14.33 6.65
N GLU A 169 11.52 15.61 6.82
CA GLU A 169 11.60 16.29 8.12
C GLU A 169 10.18 16.64 8.58
N LYS A 170 9.89 16.36 9.87
CA LYS A 170 8.56 16.58 10.46
C LYS A 170 8.67 17.53 11.63
N ASP A 171 7.93 18.62 11.54
CA ASP A 171 7.74 19.60 12.59
C ASP A 171 6.26 19.76 12.90
N TYR A 172 5.78 18.95 13.85
CA TYR A 172 4.38 18.97 14.24
C TYR A 172 3.97 20.22 15.02
N ASN A 173 4.91 21.11 15.39
CA ASN A 173 4.55 22.43 15.93
C ASN A 173 3.87 23.33 14.88
N LEU A 174 4.08 23.06 13.59
CA LEU A 174 3.39 23.76 12.50
C LEU A 174 2.08 23.08 12.10
N CYS A 175 1.73 21.93 12.67
CA CYS A 175 0.60 21.13 12.23
C CYS A 175 -0.73 21.66 12.76
N ILE A 176 -1.66 21.96 11.85
CA ILE A 176 -3.05 22.37 12.18
C ILE A 176 -4.02 21.18 12.23
N VAL A 177 -3.52 19.93 12.20
CA VAL A 177 -4.33 18.70 12.31
C VAL A 177 -5.43 18.61 11.23
N CYS A 178 -5.19 19.18 10.04
CA CYS A 178 -6.19 19.20 8.96
C CYS A 178 -6.49 17.84 8.34
N GLY A 179 -5.61 16.84 8.54
CA GLY A 179 -5.80 15.47 8.07
C GLY A 179 -5.44 15.19 6.62
N ARG A 180 -5.10 16.19 5.78
CA ARG A 180 -4.76 15.96 4.36
C ARG A 180 -3.69 14.88 4.17
N CYS A 181 -2.61 14.92 4.96
CA CYS A 181 -1.54 13.93 4.94
C CYS A 181 -1.98 12.51 5.33
N VAL A 182 -2.87 12.38 6.32
CA VAL A 182 -3.46 11.09 6.75
C VAL A 182 -4.34 10.54 5.63
N ARG A 183 -5.20 11.40 5.08
CA ARG A 183 -6.19 11.05 4.06
C ARG A 183 -5.54 10.64 2.75
N ILE A 184 -4.56 11.39 2.24
CA ILE A 184 -3.87 10.99 1.01
C ILE A 184 -3.11 9.67 1.20
N CYS A 185 -2.51 9.43 2.38
CA CYS A 185 -1.79 8.19 2.66
C CYS A 185 -2.73 6.97 2.80
N ASN A 186 -3.91 7.17 3.35
CA ASN A 186 -4.87 6.10 3.62
C ASN A 186 -5.84 5.87 2.45
N GLU A 187 -6.53 6.92 2.00
CA GLU A 187 -7.61 6.84 1.01
C GLU A 187 -7.09 6.70 -0.42
N LEU A 188 -6.04 7.45 -0.79
CA LEU A 188 -5.49 7.41 -2.16
C LEU A 188 -4.37 6.38 -2.31
N ARG A 189 -3.35 6.44 -1.45
CA ARG A 189 -2.18 5.55 -1.54
C ARG A 189 -2.46 4.14 -1.01
N GLY A 190 -3.48 3.97 -0.15
CA GLY A 190 -3.84 2.68 0.44
C GLY A 190 -2.84 2.12 1.46
N ILE A 191 -1.89 2.94 1.95
CA ILE A 191 -0.80 2.51 2.84
C ILE A 191 -1.14 2.71 4.31
N GLY A 192 -1.75 3.85 4.65
CA GLY A 192 -2.09 4.19 6.04
C GLY A 192 -0.90 4.32 7.00
N ALA A 193 0.29 4.68 6.50
CA ALA A 193 1.50 4.81 7.32
C ALA A 193 1.46 5.98 8.33
N ILE A 194 0.64 7.00 8.05
CA ILE A 194 0.44 8.18 8.91
C ILE A 194 -1.04 8.23 9.28
N ASN A 195 -1.34 8.46 10.57
CA ASN A 195 -2.68 8.52 11.12
C ASN A 195 -2.81 9.57 12.24
N PHE A 196 -4.02 9.79 12.75
CA PHE A 196 -4.23 10.54 13.97
C PHE A 196 -4.03 9.66 15.20
N ILE A 197 -3.29 10.17 16.18
CA ILE A 197 -3.17 9.57 17.52
C ILE A 197 -3.69 10.56 18.56
N ASN A 198 -4.03 10.03 19.74
CA ASN A 198 -4.71 10.76 20.83
C ASN A 198 -6.09 11.30 20.41
N ARG A 199 -6.69 12.17 21.24
CA ARG A 199 -8.05 12.73 21.06
C ARG A 199 -8.16 14.14 21.62
N GLY A 200 -9.15 14.89 21.14
CA GLY A 200 -9.44 16.26 21.57
C GLY A 200 -8.27 17.19 21.27
N HIS A 201 -7.97 18.08 22.22
CA HIS A 201 -6.83 19.01 22.13
C HIS A 201 -5.47 18.31 21.92
N ASN A 202 -5.31 17.08 22.42
CA ASN A 202 -4.04 16.34 22.32
C ASN A 202 -3.88 15.58 20.98
N THR A 203 -4.83 15.72 20.06
CA THR A 203 -4.79 15.03 18.76
C THR A 203 -3.56 15.48 17.98
N GLN A 204 -2.81 14.51 17.44
CA GLN A 204 -1.65 14.79 16.61
C GLN A 204 -1.56 13.80 15.45
N VAL A 205 -0.96 14.25 14.36
CA VAL A 205 -0.59 13.39 13.24
C VAL A 205 0.67 12.63 13.63
N SER A 206 0.66 11.31 13.52
CA SER A 206 1.88 10.50 13.69
C SER A 206 1.78 9.15 12.97
N THR A 207 2.85 8.40 13.01
CA THR A 207 2.96 7.00 12.58
C THR A 207 2.49 6.04 13.68
N ILE A 208 2.37 4.76 13.36
CA ILE A 208 2.06 3.73 14.36
C ILE A 208 3.14 3.71 15.46
N LEU A 209 2.70 3.71 16.72
CA LEU A 209 3.56 3.76 17.92
C LEU A 209 4.57 4.94 17.93
N ASP A 210 4.29 6.01 17.17
CA ASP A 210 5.17 7.17 17.03
C ASP A 210 6.55 6.87 16.42
N LEU A 211 6.69 5.72 15.74
CA LEU A 211 7.94 5.23 15.16
C LEU A 211 8.44 6.10 13.99
N PRO A 212 9.75 6.15 13.70
CA PRO A 212 10.26 6.70 12.45
C PRO A 212 9.53 6.12 11.22
N SER A 213 9.29 6.91 10.16
CA SER A 213 8.59 6.38 8.99
C SER A 213 9.35 5.24 8.32
N ILE A 214 10.68 5.24 8.41
CA ILE A 214 11.54 4.15 7.92
C ILE A 214 11.23 2.80 8.59
N ASP A 215 10.69 2.82 9.81
CA ASP A 215 10.27 1.65 10.59
C ASP A 215 8.80 1.24 10.37
N THR A 216 8.14 1.86 9.40
CA THR A 216 6.74 1.60 9.09
C THR A 216 6.57 1.17 7.64
N ASN A 217 5.33 0.87 7.23
CA ASN A 217 4.97 0.61 5.84
C ASN A 217 5.07 1.85 4.92
N CYS A 218 5.61 2.98 5.41
CA CYS A 218 5.80 4.19 4.60
C CYS A 218 6.65 3.89 3.35
N GLN A 219 6.12 4.21 2.18
CA GLN A 219 6.82 4.06 0.90
C GLN A 219 7.64 5.30 0.51
N PHE A 220 7.70 6.32 1.37
CA PHE A 220 8.36 7.60 1.08
C PHE A 220 7.95 8.22 -0.25
N CYS A 221 6.67 8.12 -0.62
CA CYS A 221 6.17 8.62 -1.90
C CYS A 221 6.07 10.15 -2.01
N GLY A 222 6.20 10.88 -0.91
CA GLY A 222 6.09 12.34 -0.89
C GLY A 222 4.66 12.89 -0.86
N ALA A 223 3.64 12.09 -1.20
CA ALA A 223 2.26 12.59 -1.27
C ALA A 223 1.77 13.34 0.00
N CYS A 224 2.24 12.96 1.20
CA CYS A 224 1.90 13.66 2.44
C CYS A 224 2.53 15.05 2.60
N ILE A 225 3.71 15.29 2.02
CA ILE A 225 4.36 16.61 2.02
C ILE A 225 3.74 17.51 0.95
N ASP A 226 3.41 16.93 -0.21
CA ASP A 226 2.86 17.67 -1.35
C ASP A 226 1.47 18.27 -1.06
N VAL A 227 0.75 17.76 -0.03
CA VAL A 227 -0.57 18.26 0.38
C VAL A 227 -0.57 18.99 1.72
N CYS A 228 0.60 19.23 2.34
CA CYS A 228 0.69 19.83 3.67
C CYS A 228 0.57 21.37 3.58
N PRO A 229 -0.51 22.00 4.12
CA PRO A 229 -0.73 23.43 3.94
C PRO A 229 0.20 24.33 4.78
N THR A 230 0.91 23.75 5.75
CA THR A 230 1.67 24.52 6.77
C THR A 230 3.16 24.21 6.82
N GLY A 231 3.66 23.30 5.98
CA GLY A 231 5.06 22.87 6.02
C GLY A 231 5.45 22.04 7.25
N ALA A 232 4.46 21.53 8.01
CA ALA A 232 4.69 20.61 9.13
C ALA A 232 5.36 19.30 8.67
N LEU A 233 5.13 18.90 7.43
CA LEU A 233 5.87 17.83 6.76
C LEU A 233 6.61 18.48 5.58
N SER A 234 7.90 18.22 5.46
CA SER A 234 8.74 18.85 4.44
C SER A 234 9.83 17.91 3.93
N SER A 235 10.30 18.17 2.71
CA SER A 235 11.47 17.50 2.14
C SER A 235 12.74 17.95 2.87
N LYS A 236 13.55 16.99 3.32
CA LYS A 236 14.81 17.28 4.05
C LYS A 236 15.82 18.06 3.20
N ASN A 237 15.86 17.76 1.90
CA ASN A 237 16.86 18.31 0.98
C ASN A 237 16.49 19.70 0.45
N THR A 238 15.19 19.97 0.26
CA THR A 238 14.73 21.20 -0.38
C THR A 238 14.16 22.23 0.58
N LYS A 239 13.87 21.85 1.84
CA LYS A 239 13.40 22.76 2.90
C LYS A 239 14.19 24.06 3.05
N TRP A 240 15.48 24.08 2.69
CA TRP A 240 16.36 25.25 2.85
C TRP A 240 16.61 26.03 1.55
N ASN A 241 16.04 25.59 0.43
CA ASN A 241 16.25 26.18 -0.89
C ASN A 241 14.98 26.91 -1.33
N ILE A 242 15.10 28.19 -1.68
CA ILE A 242 13.94 29.11 -1.78
C ILE A 242 13.90 29.83 -3.13
N GLU A 243 15.03 29.84 -3.84
CA GLU A 243 15.14 30.47 -5.14
C GLU A 243 15.12 29.37 -6.19
N PHE A 244 13.95 29.14 -6.75
CA PHE A 244 13.80 28.40 -8.00
C PHE A 244 13.87 29.42 -9.13
N SER A 245 14.87 29.32 -9.99
CA SER A 245 15.04 30.28 -11.09
C SER A 245 14.25 29.86 -12.32
N GLU A 246 14.11 28.56 -12.53
CA GLU A 246 13.46 27.99 -13.72
C GLU A 246 12.57 26.82 -13.33
N THR A 247 11.40 26.75 -13.96
CA THR A 247 10.45 25.65 -13.82
C THR A 247 10.15 25.06 -15.19
N SER A 248 10.27 23.75 -15.32
CA SER A 248 9.92 23.00 -16.53
C SER A 248 8.98 21.84 -16.19
N THR A 249 8.14 21.44 -17.13
CA THR A 249 7.32 20.23 -17.01
C THR A 249 7.89 19.16 -17.92
N SER A 250 8.13 17.97 -17.37
CA SER A 250 8.57 16.80 -18.14
C SER A 250 8.20 15.49 -17.42
N ILE A 251 8.72 14.36 -17.87
CA ILE A 251 8.44 13.03 -17.32
C ILE A 251 9.65 12.48 -16.57
N CYS A 252 9.42 11.47 -15.73
CA CYS A 252 10.46 10.70 -15.07
C CYS A 252 10.99 9.58 -15.99
N GLY A 253 12.31 9.52 -16.20
CA GLY A 253 12.95 8.56 -17.11
C GLY A 253 13.36 7.20 -16.51
N PHE A 254 12.97 6.89 -15.26
CA PHE A 254 13.49 5.71 -14.55
C PHE A 254 12.74 4.39 -14.83
N CYS A 255 11.39 4.38 -14.81
CA CYS A 255 10.57 3.20 -15.12
C CYS A 255 9.51 3.54 -16.18
N SER A 256 8.86 2.52 -16.75
CA SER A 256 8.00 2.67 -17.93
C SER A 256 6.62 3.32 -17.67
N VAL A 257 6.33 3.76 -16.44
CA VAL A 257 5.07 4.45 -16.11
C VAL A 257 5.01 5.83 -16.78
N GLY A 258 6.15 6.54 -16.85
CA GLY A 258 6.20 7.90 -17.37
C GLY A 258 5.42 8.92 -16.53
N CYS A 259 5.65 8.94 -15.22
CA CYS A 259 5.06 9.94 -14.32
C CYS A 259 5.49 11.36 -14.70
N GLY A 260 4.55 12.31 -14.71
CA GLY A 260 4.85 13.72 -14.96
C GLY A 260 5.34 14.46 -13.72
N PHE A 261 6.28 15.38 -13.92
CA PHE A 261 6.88 16.21 -12.89
C PHE A 261 7.06 17.65 -13.36
N LYS A 262 6.85 18.58 -12.43
CA LYS A 262 7.38 19.94 -12.48
C LYS A 262 8.77 19.93 -11.84
N TYR A 263 9.80 20.18 -12.63
CA TYR A 263 11.18 20.24 -12.18
C TYR A 263 11.55 21.70 -11.91
N TYR A 264 12.05 21.95 -10.70
CA TYR A 264 12.52 23.26 -10.28
C TYR A 264 14.04 23.24 -10.23
N SER A 265 14.67 24.11 -11.01
CA SER A 265 16.12 24.22 -11.09
C SER A 265 16.62 25.59 -10.64
N ALA A 266 17.85 25.61 -10.13
CA ALA A 266 18.55 26.81 -9.72
C ALA A 266 20.03 26.65 -10.03
N HIS A 267 20.65 27.68 -10.60
CA HIS A 267 22.09 27.69 -10.94
C HIS A 267 22.53 26.47 -11.80
N GLY A 268 21.67 26.03 -12.74
CA GLY A 268 21.96 24.86 -13.59
C GLY A 268 21.89 23.51 -12.88
N GLU A 269 21.37 23.45 -11.65
CA GLU A 269 21.17 22.21 -10.87
C GLU A 269 19.68 21.96 -10.60
N LEU A 270 19.31 20.67 -10.48
CA LEU A 270 17.94 20.31 -10.10
C LEU A 270 17.77 20.45 -8.59
N MET A 271 16.86 21.30 -8.16
CA MET A 271 16.58 21.51 -6.73
C MET A 271 15.47 20.58 -6.27
N GLU A 272 14.33 20.58 -6.97
CA GLU A 272 13.15 19.83 -6.57
C GLU A 272 12.42 19.21 -7.77
N SER A 273 11.76 18.08 -7.51
CA SER A 273 10.86 17.41 -8.45
C SER A 273 9.50 17.28 -7.78
N LEU A 274 8.50 18.04 -8.23
CA LEU A 274 7.13 17.95 -7.73
C LEU A 274 6.26 17.23 -8.76
N PRO A 275 5.36 16.31 -8.34
CA PRO A 275 4.50 15.62 -9.29
C PRO A 275 3.57 16.59 -10.01
N ASP A 276 3.38 16.39 -11.32
CA ASP A 276 2.46 17.22 -12.12
C ASP A 276 1.03 16.65 -12.09
N GLU A 277 0.12 17.46 -11.56
CA GLU A 277 -1.31 17.13 -11.46
C GLU A 277 -1.98 16.99 -12.83
N ASN A 278 -1.47 17.70 -13.84
CA ASN A 278 -2.01 17.67 -15.20
C ASN A 278 -1.53 16.47 -16.03
N ASN A 279 -0.58 15.68 -15.51
CA ASN A 279 -0.10 14.52 -16.24
C ASN A 279 -1.21 13.45 -16.32
N PRO A 280 -1.57 12.99 -17.54
CA PRO A 280 -2.71 12.10 -17.72
C PRO A 280 -2.48 10.70 -17.17
N THR A 281 -1.22 10.30 -16.96
CA THR A 281 -0.89 8.95 -16.49
C THR A 281 -0.98 8.85 -14.97
N THR A 282 -0.41 9.82 -14.25
CA THR A 282 -0.29 9.74 -12.79
C THR A 282 -1.08 10.76 -11.98
N HIS A 283 -1.63 11.82 -12.60
CA HIS A 283 -2.49 12.82 -11.93
C HIS A 283 -1.90 13.32 -10.59
N GLY A 284 -0.67 13.84 -10.61
CA GLY A 284 -0.04 14.38 -9.39
C GLY A 284 0.48 13.32 -8.41
N GLN A 285 0.61 12.06 -8.83
CA GLN A 285 1.15 10.98 -7.99
C GLN A 285 2.55 10.55 -8.43
N ALA A 286 3.45 10.36 -7.45
CA ALA A 286 4.83 9.95 -7.69
C ALA A 286 5.23 8.72 -6.84
N CYS A 287 6.42 8.19 -7.12
CA CYS A 287 7.13 7.27 -6.24
C CYS A 287 8.33 7.97 -5.59
N LEU A 288 8.94 7.31 -4.60
CA LEU A 288 10.15 7.77 -3.93
C LEU A 288 11.24 8.19 -4.92
N VAL A 289 11.48 7.37 -5.95
CA VAL A 289 12.58 7.56 -6.89
C VAL A 289 12.40 8.86 -7.69
N GLY A 290 11.24 9.03 -8.33
CA GLY A 290 10.95 10.25 -9.08
C GLY A 290 10.86 11.51 -8.22
N ARG A 291 10.33 11.41 -7.00
CA ARG A 291 10.12 12.55 -6.09
C ARG A 291 11.40 13.05 -5.43
N PHE A 292 12.25 12.14 -4.94
CA PHE A 292 13.38 12.49 -4.07
C PHE A 292 14.75 12.08 -4.60
N CYS A 293 14.85 10.99 -5.37
CA CYS A 293 16.13 10.50 -5.86
C CYS A 293 16.60 11.27 -7.11
N THR A 294 15.69 11.84 -7.89
CA THR A 294 15.98 12.51 -9.16
C THR A 294 17.00 13.63 -9.02
N SER A 295 16.88 14.52 -8.03
CA SER A 295 17.82 15.65 -7.86
C SER A 295 19.23 15.19 -7.50
N GLN A 296 19.34 14.26 -6.55
CA GLN A 296 20.62 13.66 -6.15
C GLN A 296 21.26 12.88 -7.31
N PHE A 297 20.45 12.16 -8.09
CA PHE A 297 20.90 11.43 -9.27
C PHE A 297 21.31 12.38 -10.41
N ASN A 298 20.67 13.53 -10.59
CA ASN A 298 21.07 14.42 -11.68
C ASN A 298 22.33 15.21 -11.34
N ASN A 299 22.40 15.72 -10.11
CA ASN A 299 23.49 16.58 -9.61
C ASN A 299 24.65 15.77 -8.99
N GLY A 300 24.69 14.45 -9.22
CA GLY A 300 25.68 13.57 -8.61
C GLY A 300 27.12 13.96 -8.95
N LYS A 301 28.02 13.81 -7.98
CA LYS A 301 29.44 14.17 -8.15
C LYS A 301 30.19 13.25 -9.12
N GLU A 302 29.70 12.02 -9.29
CA GLU A 302 30.29 10.98 -10.14
C GLU A 302 29.84 11.05 -11.61
N ARG A 303 29.15 12.13 -12.01
CA ARG A 303 28.76 12.37 -13.40
C ARG A 303 30.01 12.48 -14.29
N LEU A 304 29.95 11.85 -15.45
CA LEU A 304 30.98 11.99 -16.48
C LEU A 304 30.85 13.38 -17.12
N LYS A 305 31.94 14.16 -17.07
CA LYS A 305 31.93 15.56 -17.50
C LYS A 305 32.74 15.81 -18.77
N HIS A 306 33.75 14.99 -19.05
CA HIS A 306 34.68 15.25 -20.15
C HIS A 306 34.86 14.00 -21.01
N PRO A 307 34.90 14.15 -22.34
CA PRO A 307 35.28 13.05 -23.22
C PRO A 307 36.69 12.60 -22.88
N SER A 308 36.93 11.30 -22.89
CA SER A 308 38.25 10.77 -22.53
C SER A 308 38.57 9.47 -23.26
N TYR A 309 39.86 9.17 -23.35
CA TYR A 309 40.36 7.94 -23.97
C TYR A 309 41.49 7.34 -23.13
N LYS A 310 41.71 6.04 -23.29
CA LYS A 310 42.60 5.25 -22.45
C LYS A 310 44.05 5.29 -22.96
N ILE A 311 45.00 5.63 -22.09
CA ILE A 311 46.44 5.47 -22.28
C ILE A 311 47.04 4.79 -21.05
N ASN A 312 47.81 3.70 -21.22
CA ASN A 312 48.47 2.99 -20.12
C ASN A 312 47.52 2.67 -18.94
N ASN A 313 46.30 2.23 -19.24
CA ASN A 313 45.20 1.96 -18.30
C ASN A 313 44.62 3.16 -17.55
N ASN A 314 44.95 4.40 -17.92
CA ASN A 314 44.34 5.61 -17.36
C ASN A 314 43.55 6.35 -18.44
N HIS A 315 42.36 6.86 -18.09
CA HIS A 315 41.59 7.73 -18.99
C HIS A 315 42.08 9.16 -18.90
N ILE A 316 42.40 9.74 -20.04
CA ILE A 316 42.88 11.12 -20.17
C ILE A 316 41.77 11.94 -20.82
N PRO A 317 41.30 13.03 -20.17
CA PRO A 317 40.36 13.96 -20.77
C PRO A 317 40.89 14.58 -22.06
N THR A 318 40.00 14.81 -23.02
CA THR A 318 40.29 15.44 -24.32
C THR A 318 39.12 16.32 -24.74
N ASP A 319 39.27 17.10 -25.82
CA ASP A 319 38.14 17.69 -26.52
C ASP A 319 37.40 16.67 -27.40
N TRP A 320 36.17 17.02 -27.80
CA TRP A 320 35.30 16.17 -28.61
C TRP A 320 35.84 15.89 -30.01
N SER A 321 36.42 16.88 -30.69
CA SER A 321 36.89 16.73 -32.07
C SER A 321 38.01 15.68 -32.15
N ASN A 322 39.00 15.77 -31.28
CA ASN A 322 40.08 14.79 -31.17
C ASN A 322 39.56 13.41 -30.73
N LEU A 323 38.52 13.35 -29.88
CA LEU A 323 37.91 12.07 -29.50
C LEU A 323 37.23 11.40 -30.70
N TYR A 324 36.42 12.14 -31.46
CA TYR A 324 35.73 11.61 -32.64
C TYR A 324 36.72 11.11 -33.68
N GLU A 325 37.77 11.88 -33.98
CA GLU A 325 38.83 11.47 -34.92
C GLU A 325 39.48 10.14 -34.49
N LYS A 326 39.81 10.00 -33.19
CA LYS A 326 40.39 8.75 -32.66
C LYS A 326 39.44 7.56 -32.75
N ILE A 327 38.15 7.79 -32.45
CA ILE A 327 37.13 6.73 -32.53
C ILE A 327 36.93 6.31 -33.99
N ALA A 328 36.76 7.26 -34.91
CA ALA A 328 36.57 7.00 -36.34
C ALA A 328 37.74 6.19 -36.92
N ASN A 329 38.98 6.63 -36.66
CA ASN A 329 40.19 5.92 -37.08
C ASN A 329 40.26 4.48 -36.55
N ARG A 330 39.81 4.24 -35.31
CA ARG A 330 39.79 2.89 -34.73
C ARG A 330 38.67 2.05 -35.34
N LEU A 331 37.48 2.61 -35.54
CA LEU A 331 36.33 1.91 -36.11
C LEU A 331 36.53 1.52 -37.57
N HIS A 332 37.21 2.34 -38.39
CA HIS A 332 37.55 2.01 -39.78
C HIS A 332 38.41 0.72 -39.92
N GLY A 333 39.10 0.32 -38.85
CA GLY A 333 39.90 -0.90 -38.82
C GLY A 333 39.11 -2.20 -38.70
N TYR A 334 37.80 -2.14 -38.46
CA TYR A 334 36.94 -3.31 -38.25
C TYR A 334 35.93 -3.48 -39.39
N SER A 335 35.61 -4.73 -39.73
CA SER A 335 34.54 -5.05 -40.68
C SER A 335 33.16 -4.97 -40.01
N SER A 336 32.10 -4.83 -40.82
CA SER A 336 30.72 -4.67 -40.33
C SER A 336 30.27 -5.80 -39.39
N ASP A 337 30.66 -7.05 -39.65
CA ASP A 337 30.27 -8.21 -38.86
C ASP A 337 31.04 -8.34 -37.52
N GLU A 338 32.13 -7.58 -37.36
CA GLU A 338 32.96 -7.56 -36.14
C GLU A 338 32.53 -6.49 -35.13
N ILE A 339 31.65 -5.58 -35.53
CA ILE A 339 31.14 -4.48 -34.71
C ILE A 339 29.76 -4.86 -34.17
N ALA A 340 29.52 -4.66 -32.87
CA ALA A 340 28.18 -4.74 -32.29
C ALA A 340 27.82 -3.49 -31.48
N VAL A 341 26.54 -3.12 -31.51
CA VAL A 341 26.01 -1.91 -30.88
C VAL A 341 24.94 -2.32 -29.86
N LEU A 342 25.18 -1.96 -28.59
CA LEU A 342 24.21 -2.13 -27.51
C LEU A 342 23.41 -0.84 -27.32
N VAL A 343 22.09 -0.96 -27.48
CA VAL A 343 21.12 0.14 -27.37
C VAL A 343 20.54 0.19 -25.96
N SER A 344 20.64 1.34 -25.30
CA SER A 344 20.01 1.55 -24.00
C SER A 344 18.51 1.79 -24.12
N PRO A 345 17.68 1.10 -23.32
CA PRO A 345 16.25 1.36 -23.19
C PRO A 345 15.92 2.66 -22.41
N ASN A 346 16.93 3.45 -22.07
CA ASN A 346 16.80 4.80 -21.52
C ASN A 346 17.14 5.92 -22.53
N LEU A 347 17.46 5.58 -23.79
CA LEU A 347 17.59 6.58 -24.85
C LEU A 347 16.22 7.16 -25.21
N THR A 348 16.19 8.42 -25.66
CA THR A 348 14.99 8.97 -26.30
C THR A 348 14.67 8.22 -27.60
N ASN A 349 13.43 8.31 -28.07
CA ASN A 349 13.02 7.72 -29.34
C ASN A 349 13.90 8.21 -30.50
N GLU A 350 14.20 9.51 -30.50
CA GLU A 350 15.01 10.17 -31.52
C GLU A 350 16.46 9.72 -31.47
N SER A 351 17.05 9.64 -30.28
CA SER A 351 18.42 9.14 -30.10
C SER A 351 18.53 7.65 -30.46
N SER A 352 17.50 6.86 -30.15
CA SER A 352 17.44 5.43 -30.50
C SER A 352 17.35 5.23 -32.01
N TYR A 353 16.48 5.99 -32.68
CA TYR A 353 16.37 6.00 -34.14
C TYR A 353 17.69 6.41 -34.79
N LEU A 354 18.34 7.47 -34.30
CA LEU A 354 19.59 7.93 -34.88
C LEU A 354 20.75 6.95 -34.64
N LEU A 355 20.78 6.26 -33.50
CA LEU A 355 21.74 5.17 -33.26
C LEU A 355 21.51 4.00 -34.22
N GLN A 356 20.26 3.64 -34.49
CA GLN A 356 19.92 2.63 -35.49
C GLN A 356 20.39 3.03 -36.88
N LYS A 357 20.16 4.29 -37.26
CA LYS A 357 20.59 4.85 -38.53
C LYS A 357 22.11 4.87 -38.64
N PHE A 358 22.81 5.25 -37.57
CA PHE A 358 24.27 5.19 -37.47
C PHE A 358 24.79 3.76 -37.64
N ALA A 359 24.21 2.78 -36.94
CA ALA A 359 24.62 1.39 -37.05
C ALA A 359 24.43 0.82 -38.48
N ASN A 360 23.32 1.15 -39.13
CA ASN A 360 22.99 0.63 -40.47
C ASN A 360 23.71 1.38 -41.61
N GLU A 361 23.73 2.70 -41.57
CA GLU A 361 24.23 3.54 -42.67
C GLU A 361 25.70 3.90 -42.56
N VAL A 362 26.30 3.88 -41.37
CA VAL A 362 27.71 4.25 -41.15
C VAL A 362 28.55 3.02 -40.81
N LEU A 363 28.14 2.26 -39.80
CA LEU A 363 28.88 1.05 -39.38
C LEU A 363 28.57 -0.18 -40.25
N HIS A 364 27.45 -0.13 -40.99
CA HIS A 364 26.91 -1.23 -41.79
C HIS A 364 26.73 -2.55 -41.02
N THR A 365 26.60 -2.49 -39.69
CA THR A 365 26.46 -3.66 -38.83
C THR A 365 24.99 -4.01 -38.62
N LYS A 366 24.69 -5.31 -38.62
CA LYS A 366 23.39 -5.85 -38.21
C LYS A 366 23.35 -6.27 -36.75
N ASN A 367 24.50 -6.24 -36.07
CA ASN A 367 24.66 -6.69 -34.69
C ASN A 367 24.20 -5.61 -33.70
N VAL A 368 22.98 -5.12 -33.86
CA VAL A 368 22.33 -4.18 -32.96
C VAL A 368 21.48 -4.96 -31.97
N PHE A 369 21.69 -4.76 -30.68
CA PHE A 369 21.02 -5.52 -29.63
C PHE A 369 20.70 -4.68 -28.39
N VAL A 370 19.85 -5.22 -27.51
CA VAL A 370 19.43 -4.62 -26.23
C VAL A 370 19.93 -5.46 -25.05
N PRO A 371 19.86 -4.98 -23.79
CA PRO A 371 20.16 -5.82 -22.64
C PRO A 371 19.29 -7.07 -22.60
N LEU A 372 19.83 -8.18 -22.08
CA LEU A 372 19.12 -9.47 -22.01
C LEU A 372 17.78 -9.38 -21.27
N GLU A 373 17.67 -8.46 -20.30
CA GLU A 373 16.44 -8.20 -19.54
C GLU A 373 15.31 -7.61 -20.38
N GLU A 374 15.63 -6.98 -21.51
CA GLU A 374 14.66 -6.34 -22.41
C GLU A 374 14.19 -7.30 -23.53
N GLN A 375 14.83 -8.46 -23.71
CA GLN A 375 14.44 -9.47 -24.71
C GLN A 375 12.95 -9.84 -24.74
N PRO A 376 12.21 -9.90 -23.61
CA PRO A 376 10.77 -10.17 -23.63
C PRO A 376 9.96 -9.21 -24.51
N ILE A 377 10.43 -7.97 -24.73
CA ILE A 377 9.72 -6.99 -25.57
C ILE A 377 9.65 -7.41 -27.04
N GLN A 378 10.74 -8.01 -27.54
CA GLN A 378 10.79 -8.51 -28.91
C GLN A 378 9.77 -9.62 -29.10
N ILE A 379 9.82 -10.63 -28.22
CA ILE A 379 8.92 -11.79 -28.27
C ILE A 379 7.47 -11.33 -28.14
N PHE A 380 7.20 -10.30 -27.32
CA PHE A 380 5.87 -9.71 -27.20
C PHE A 380 5.35 -9.17 -28.53
N TYR A 381 6.12 -8.34 -29.24
CA TYR A 381 5.69 -7.76 -30.51
C TYR A 381 5.69 -8.75 -31.68
N GLU A 382 6.59 -9.74 -31.67
CA GLU A 382 6.57 -10.87 -32.59
C GLU A 382 5.25 -11.64 -32.45
N GLN A 383 4.86 -12.01 -31.22
CA GLN A 383 3.60 -12.72 -30.95
C GLN A 383 2.38 -11.84 -31.25
N LEU A 384 2.44 -10.55 -30.91
CA LEU A 384 1.37 -9.59 -31.23
C LEU A 384 1.11 -9.56 -32.74
N THR A 385 2.17 -9.46 -33.53
CA THR A 385 2.08 -9.43 -35.00
C THR A 385 1.62 -10.79 -35.54
N ALA A 386 2.21 -11.89 -35.06
CA ALA A 386 1.92 -13.24 -35.56
C ALA A 386 0.49 -13.72 -35.25
N LEU A 387 -0.05 -13.38 -34.07
CA LEU A 387 -1.33 -13.92 -33.59
C LEU A 387 -2.53 -12.99 -33.89
N LEU A 388 -2.30 -11.67 -33.96
CA LEU A 388 -3.36 -10.67 -34.10
C LEU A 388 -3.21 -9.80 -35.36
N ASN A 389 -2.10 -9.92 -36.11
CA ASN A 389 -1.78 -9.07 -37.26
C ASN A 389 -1.84 -7.57 -36.94
N ILE A 390 -1.46 -7.18 -35.72
CA ILE A 390 -1.35 -5.79 -35.29
C ILE A 390 0.07 -5.49 -34.81
N GLN A 391 0.54 -4.28 -35.10
CA GLN A 391 1.89 -3.86 -34.73
C GLN A 391 1.96 -3.13 -33.38
N ASN A 392 0.84 -2.57 -32.93
CA ASN A 392 0.74 -1.93 -31.61
C ASN A 392 -0.74 -1.80 -31.19
N TYR A 393 -1.00 -1.64 -29.89
CA TYR A 393 -2.33 -1.29 -29.39
C TYR A 393 -2.26 -0.51 -28.08
N HIS A 394 -3.18 0.43 -27.92
CA HIS A 394 -3.24 1.33 -26.77
C HIS A 394 -3.77 0.62 -25.51
N ARG A 395 -3.11 0.85 -24.37
CA ARG A 395 -3.30 0.08 -23.11
C ARG A 395 -3.32 0.99 -21.88
N PRO A 396 -4.35 1.83 -21.71
CA PRO A 396 -4.33 2.89 -20.71
C PRO A 396 -4.27 2.31 -19.29
N PHE A 397 -3.40 2.84 -18.44
CA PHE A 397 -3.30 2.36 -17.04
C PHE A 397 -4.59 2.62 -16.23
N GLN A 398 -5.41 3.59 -16.63
CA GLN A 398 -6.74 3.86 -16.06
C GLN A 398 -7.73 2.72 -16.33
N SER A 399 -7.43 1.78 -17.23
CA SER A 399 -8.24 0.56 -17.36
C SER A 399 -8.12 -0.34 -16.12
N ILE A 400 -7.00 -0.28 -15.38
CA ILE A 400 -6.73 -1.10 -14.19
C ILE A 400 -7.78 -0.86 -13.10
N GLU A 401 -8.06 0.40 -12.78
CA GLU A 401 -9.00 0.76 -11.70
C GLU A 401 -10.45 0.33 -11.97
N ASN A 402 -10.80 0.08 -13.24
CA ASN A 402 -12.15 -0.25 -13.71
C ASN A 402 -12.32 -1.75 -14.06
N SER A 403 -11.34 -2.59 -13.73
CA SER A 403 -11.36 -4.02 -14.04
C SER A 403 -12.06 -4.87 -12.96
N ASN A 404 -12.63 -6.00 -13.36
CA ASN A 404 -13.24 -6.99 -12.47
C ASN A 404 -12.26 -8.11 -12.10
N LEU A 405 -11.25 -8.35 -12.95
CA LEU A 405 -10.22 -9.37 -12.78
C LEU A 405 -8.85 -8.78 -13.09
N ILE A 406 -7.89 -8.91 -12.18
CA ILE A 406 -6.49 -8.55 -12.39
C ILE A 406 -5.63 -9.79 -12.17
N ILE A 407 -4.78 -10.12 -13.14
CA ILE A 407 -3.83 -11.23 -13.08
C ILE A 407 -2.42 -10.66 -13.14
N LEU A 408 -1.68 -10.76 -12.03
CA LEU A 408 -0.26 -10.39 -11.96
C LEU A 408 0.57 -11.60 -12.36
N VAL A 409 1.31 -11.52 -13.45
CA VAL A 409 2.17 -12.60 -13.95
C VAL A 409 3.62 -12.17 -13.82
N ASN A 410 4.39 -12.85 -12.95
CA ASN A 410 5.81 -12.51 -12.71
C ASN A 410 6.00 -11.01 -12.37
N ALA A 411 5.09 -10.45 -11.57
CA ALA A 411 4.98 -9.01 -11.32
C ALA A 411 4.72 -8.68 -9.84
N ASP A 412 5.39 -7.63 -9.35
CA ASP A 412 5.06 -6.91 -8.12
C ASP A 412 5.08 -5.41 -8.42
N VAL A 413 3.90 -4.81 -8.46
CA VAL A 413 3.73 -3.41 -8.88
C VAL A 413 4.33 -2.45 -7.86
N GLN A 414 4.29 -2.72 -6.55
CA GLN A 414 4.90 -1.83 -5.57
C GLN A 414 6.42 -1.73 -5.76
N LEU A 415 7.09 -2.84 -6.09
CA LEU A 415 8.54 -2.90 -6.21
C LEU A 415 9.08 -2.34 -7.53
N THR A 416 8.30 -2.45 -8.60
CA THR A 416 8.75 -2.14 -9.96
C THR A 416 8.06 -0.91 -10.55
N HIS A 417 6.76 -0.76 -10.31
CA HIS A 417 5.92 0.31 -10.84
C HIS A 417 5.03 0.95 -9.75
N PRO A 418 5.62 1.44 -8.62
CA PRO A 418 4.87 1.83 -7.43
C PRO A 418 3.69 2.79 -7.64
N PRO A 419 3.71 3.75 -8.60
CA PRO A 419 2.54 4.59 -8.88
C PRO A 419 1.30 3.79 -9.27
N LEU A 420 1.47 2.65 -9.96
CA LEU A 420 0.36 1.78 -10.39
C LEU A 420 -0.37 1.09 -9.23
N LEU A 421 0.22 1.06 -8.03
CA LEU A 421 -0.42 0.50 -6.84
C LEU A 421 -1.72 1.25 -6.50
N ILE A 422 -1.82 2.54 -6.82
CA ILE A 422 -3.04 3.33 -6.60
C ILE A 422 -4.21 2.76 -7.42
N GLN A 423 -3.96 2.43 -8.69
CA GLN A 423 -4.97 1.85 -9.57
C GLN A 423 -5.41 0.46 -9.08
N LEU A 424 -4.48 -0.35 -8.52
CA LEU A 424 -4.82 -1.63 -7.90
C LEU A 424 -5.70 -1.45 -6.65
N HIS A 425 -5.38 -0.48 -5.78
CA HIS A 425 -6.22 -0.17 -4.61
C HIS A 425 -7.63 0.25 -5.01
N LYS A 426 -7.75 1.11 -6.04
CA LYS A 426 -9.05 1.52 -6.58
C LYS A 426 -9.82 0.32 -7.17
N ALA A 427 -9.17 -0.53 -7.95
CA ALA A 427 -9.77 -1.74 -8.49
C ALA A 427 -10.29 -2.65 -7.36
N LYS A 428 -9.49 -2.85 -6.31
CA LYS A 428 -9.89 -3.64 -5.14
C LYS A 428 -11.09 -3.03 -4.42
N LYS A 429 -11.11 -1.70 -4.22
CA LYS A 429 -12.25 -0.97 -3.64
C LYS A 429 -13.51 -1.13 -4.49
N ASN A 430 -13.37 -1.24 -5.81
CA ASN A 430 -14.45 -1.50 -6.76
C ASN A 430 -14.86 -2.98 -6.85
N GLY A 431 -14.25 -3.88 -6.06
CA GLY A 431 -14.62 -5.29 -5.98
C GLY A 431 -13.88 -6.20 -6.97
N ALA A 432 -12.76 -5.75 -7.56
CA ALA A 432 -11.96 -6.57 -8.45
C ALA A 432 -11.34 -7.78 -7.73
N THR A 433 -11.35 -8.94 -8.40
CA THR A 433 -10.58 -10.12 -7.99
C THR A 433 -9.13 -9.97 -8.47
N ILE A 434 -8.15 -10.06 -7.58
CA ILE A 434 -6.73 -9.91 -7.90
C ILE A 434 -5.98 -11.21 -7.61
N ILE A 435 -5.27 -11.72 -8.61
CA ILE A 435 -4.55 -13.00 -8.55
C ILE A 435 -3.08 -12.76 -8.86
N SER A 436 -2.19 -13.40 -8.11
CA SER A 436 -0.77 -13.43 -8.41
C SER A 436 -0.31 -14.82 -8.86
N LEU A 437 0.33 -14.85 -10.02
CA LEU A 437 1.02 -15.98 -10.63
C LEU A 437 2.53 -15.70 -10.58
N ASN A 438 3.11 -15.91 -9.41
CA ASN A 438 4.53 -15.69 -9.15
C ASN A 438 5.24 -17.03 -8.93
N LEU A 439 6.46 -17.16 -9.45
CA LEU A 439 7.23 -18.39 -9.28
C LEU A 439 7.77 -18.51 -7.86
N ALA A 440 7.49 -19.64 -7.21
CA ALA A 440 7.78 -19.91 -5.80
C ALA A 440 9.18 -19.43 -5.39
N GLN A 441 9.24 -18.35 -4.59
CA GLN A 441 10.37 -17.89 -3.74
C GLN A 441 10.28 -16.42 -3.23
N TYR A 442 9.14 -15.73 -3.34
CA TYR A 442 9.03 -14.38 -2.74
C TYR A 442 8.61 -14.47 -1.26
N LYS A 443 9.50 -14.03 -0.36
CA LYS A 443 9.31 -13.99 1.11
C LYS A 443 9.17 -12.57 1.67
N LEU A 444 8.95 -11.55 0.84
CA LEU A 444 8.81 -10.17 1.31
C LEU A 444 7.35 -9.73 1.19
N PRO A 445 6.66 -9.45 2.31
CA PRO A 445 5.30 -8.94 2.28
C PRO A 445 5.31 -7.53 1.67
N SER A 446 4.77 -7.39 0.46
CA SER A 446 4.45 -6.10 -0.15
C SER A 446 2.96 -5.79 0.03
N GLU A 447 2.57 -4.53 -0.08
CA GLU A 447 1.17 -4.10 -0.17
C GLU A 447 0.49 -4.72 -1.38
N THR A 448 1.22 -4.99 -2.47
CA THR A 448 0.71 -5.78 -3.60
C THR A 448 0.19 -7.13 -3.12
N THR A 449 0.97 -7.85 -2.30
CA THR A 449 0.57 -9.16 -1.74
C THR A 449 -0.66 -9.06 -0.84
N ARG A 450 -0.87 -7.93 -0.13
CA ARG A 450 -2.05 -7.74 0.74
C ARG A 450 -3.36 -7.55 -0.03
N LEU A 451 -3.29 -7.21 -1.32
CA LEU A 451 -4.48 -7.02 -2.16
C LEU A 451 -4.96 -8.30 -2.83
N LEU A 452 -4.15 -9.36 -2.81
CA LEU A 452 -4.41 -10.61 -3.51
C LEU A 452 -5.57 -11.37 -2.87
N ASP A 453 -6.49 -11.86 -3.70
CA ASP A 453 -7.48 -12.88 -3.32
C ASP A 453 -6.88 -14.28 -3.40
N TYR A 454 -5.96 -14.48 -4.35
CA TYR A 454 -5.24 -15.73 -4.57
C TYR A 454 -3.76 -15.45 -4.84
N GLU A 455 -2.88 -16.13 -4.12
CA GLU A 455 -1.44 -16.16 -4.37
C GLU A 455 -1.02 -17.59 -4.67
N LEU A 456 -0.63 -17.84 -5.93
CA LEU A 456 -0.23 -19.16 -6.38
C LEU A 456 1.29 -19.22 -6.52
N ASN A 457 1.92 -19.98 -5.63
CA ASN A 457 3.35 -20.31 -5.70
C ASN A 457 3.55 -21.46 -6.67
N ILE A 458 3.88 -21.13 -7.92
CA ILE A 458 3.88 -22.08 -9.02
C ILE A 458 5.26 -22.32 -9.61
N THR A 459 5.43 -23.48 -10.24
CA THR A 459 6.60 -23.79 -11.10
C THR A 459 6.40 -23.23 -12.52
N PHE A 460 7.43 -23.32 -13.37
CA PHE A 460 7.38 -22.86 -14.77
C PHE A 460 6.23 -23.46 -15.55
N LYS A 461 6.12 -24.80 -15.51
CA LYS A 461 5.10 -25.54 -16.26
C LYS A 461 3.70 -25.28 -15.70
N GLU A 462 3.59 -25.13 -14.38
CA GLU A 462 2.34 -24.79 -13.68
C GLU A 462 1.82 -23.39 -14.03
N LEU A 463 2.70 -22.43 -14.31
CA LEU A 463 2.29 -21.07 -14.71
C LEU A 463 1.57 -21.05 -16.06
N ILE A 464 2.11 -21.75 -17.05
CA ILE A 464 1.44 -21.93 -18.35
C ILE A 464 0.17 -22.78 -18.17
N SER A 465 0.24 -23.87 -17.42
CA SER A 465 -0.90 -24.75 -17.13
C SER A 465 -2.08 -23.98 -16.53
N PHE A 466 -1.84 -23.10 -15.55
CA PHE A 466 -2.91 -22.30 -14.94
C PHE A 466 -3.61 -21.38 -15.96
N ILE A 467 -2.85 -20.71 -16.84
CA ILE A 467 -3.42 -19.85 -17.89
C ILE A 467 -4.26 -20.66 -18.88
N LEU A 468 -3.83 -21.88 -19.20
CA LEU A 468 -4.59 -22.81 -20.04
C LEU A 468 -5.86 -23.32 -19.35
N HIS A 469 -5.83 -23.62 -18.05
CA HIS A 469 -7.02 -23.95 -17.25
C HIS A 469 -8.03 -22.80 -17.19
N LEU A 470 -7.53 -21.57 -17.07
CA LEU A 470 -8.35 -20.38 -17.10
C LEU A 470 -9.01 -20.22 -18.48
N SER A 471 -8.24 -20.35 -19.55
CA SER A 471 -8.73 -20.32 -20.93
C SER A 471 -9.80 -21.38 -21.18
N ASN A 472 -9.58 -22.63 -20.74
CA ASN A 472 -10.55 -23.72 -20.82
C ASN A 472 -11.84 -23.40 -20.03
N SER A 473 -11.71 -22.75 -18.88
CA SER A 473 -12.87 -22.33 -18.07
C SER A 473 -13.69 -21.24 -18.75
N PHE A 474 -13.06 -20.29 -19.44
CA PHE A 474 -13.76 -19.29 -20.27
C PHE A 474 -14.49 -19.93 -21.45
N ILE A 475 -13.85 -20.88 -22.15
CA ILE A 475 -14.44 -21.65 -23.25
C ILE A 475 -15.70 -22.39 -22.77
N LYS A 476 -15.61 -23.14 -21.67
CA LYS A 476 -16.72 -23.94 -21.11
C LYS A 476 -17.90 -23.12 -20.60
N ASN A 477 -17.70 -21.85 -20.26
CA ASN A 477 -18.76 -20.95 -19.77
C ASN A 477 -19.35 -20.05 -20.87
N SER A 478 -19.00 -20.26 -22.14
CA SER A 478 -19.46 -19.47 -23.28
C SER A 478 -19.17 -17.97 -23.18
N LEU A 479 -18.05 -17.61 -22.55
CA LEU A 479 -17.59 -16.23 -22.40
C LEU A 479 -16.54 -15.85 -23.47
N ILE A 480 -16.60 -16.50 -24.63
CA ILE A 480 -15.61 -16.38 -25.71
C ILE A 480 -16.24 -15.92 -27.03
N ASP A 481 -15.40 -15.39 -27.92
CA ASP A 481 -15.77 -15.06 -29.30
C ASP A 481 -14.86 -15.81 -30.28
N THR A 482 -15.45 -16.68 -31.08
CA THR A 482 -14.72 -17.54 -32.03
C THR A 482 -14.86 -17.09 -33.48
N THR A 483 -15.63 -16.03 -33.74
CA THR A 483 -16.04 -15.64 -35.12
C THR A 483 -14.88 -15.22 -36.02
N SER A 484 -13.74 -14.83 -35.45
CA SER A 484 -12.55 -14.32 -36.15
C SER A 484 -11.30 -15.20 -35.96
N ILE A 485 -11.43 -16.40 -35.38
CA ILE A 485 -10.29 -17.29 -35.06
C ILE A 485 -10.18 -18.41 -36.11
N THR A 486 -9.07 -18.47 -36.83
CA THR A 486 -8.87 -19.39 -37.97
C THR A 486 -8.62 -20.84 -37.55
N ASN A 487 -7.79 -21.07 -36.54
CA ASN A 487 -7.38 -22.41 -36.08
C ASN A 487 -8.09 -22.89 -34.79
N TYR A 488 -9.27 -22.34 -34.48
CA TYR A 488 -9.99 -22.68 -33.26
C TYR A 488 -10.26 -24.20 -33.06
N PRO A 489 -10.72 -24.96 -34.08
CA PRO A 489 -10.97 -26.40 -33.91
C PRO A 489 -9.69 -27.20 -33.58
N GLU A 490 -8.58 -26.85 -34.22
CA GLU A 490 -7.27 -27.47 -33.97
C GLU A 490 -6.79 -27.18 -32.54
N PHE A 491 -6.91 -25.92 -32.12
CA PHE A 491 -6.54 -25.52 -30.77
C PHE A 491 -7.34 -26.27 -29.69
N ILE A 492 -8.66 -26.43 -29.86
CA ILE A 492 -9.49 -27.19 -28.89
C ILE A 492 -9.10 -28.66 -28.85
N SER A 493 -8.88 -29.29 -30.01
CA SER A 493 -8.43 -30.69 -30.07
C SER A 493 -7.09 -30.89 -29.36
N TRP A 494 -6.17 -29.93 -29.51
CA TRP A 494 -4.90 -29.92 -28.77
C TRP A 494 -5.12 -29.68 -27.27
N LEU A 495 -5.95 -28.71 -26.90
CA LEU A 495 -6.22 -28.33 -25.52
C LEU A 495 -6.80 -29.50 -24.71
N ASP A 496 -7.73 -30.26 -25.30
CA ASP A 496 -8.37 -31.43 -24.67
C ASP A 496 -7.44 -32.64 -24.53
N SER A 497 -6.40 -32.73 -25.38
CA SER A 497 -5.41 -33.82 -25.35
C SER A 497 -4.11 -33.47 -24.61
N SER A 498 -3.95 -32.22 -24.17
CA SER A 498 -2.71 -31.73 -23.56
C SER A 498 -2.54 -32.16 -22.10
N ASP A 499 -1.38 -32.71 -21.77
CA ASP A 499 -1.00 -33.06 -20.39
C ASP A 499 -0.86 -31.83 -19.45
N LEU A 500 -0.77 -30.64 -20.03
CA LEU A 500 -0.76 -29.37 -19.28
C LEU A 500 -2.10 -29.06 -18.61
N ILE A 501 -3.20 -29.71 -19.03
CA ILE A 501 -4.55 -29.54 -18.46
C ILE A 501 -5.00 -30.77 -17.67
N SER A 502 -4.50 -31.95 -17.99
CA SER A 502 -4.87 -33.18 -17.27
C SER A 502 -4.28 -33.24 -15.86
N SER A 503 -3.24 -32.46 -15.59
CA SER A 503 -2.55 -32.35 -14.29
C SER A 503 -3.02 -31.13 -13.50
N HIS A 504 -3.19 -31.26 -12.17
CA HIS A 504 -3.55 -30.20 -11.20
C HIS A 504 -5.04 -29.83 -11.07
N GLY A 505 -5.81 -30.69 -10.37
CA GLY A 505 -7.24 -30.45 -10.06
C GLY A 505 -7.53 -29.16 -9.28
N GLU A 506 -6.57 -28.65 -8.51
CA GLU A 506 -6.68 -27.37 -7.80
C GLU A 506 -6.81 -26.17 -8.76
N PHE A 507 -5.98 -26.12 -9.81
CA PHE A 507 -6.02 -25.03 -10.80
C PHE A 507 -7.35 -24.99 -11.55
N ALA A 508 -7.88 -26.17 -11.90
CA ALA A 508 -9.21 -26.29 -12.50
C ALA A 508 -10.31 -25.73 -11.58
N GLN A 509 -10.24 -26.02 -10.28
CA GLN A 509 -11.24 -25.56 -9.31
C GLN A 509 -11.18 -24.03 -9.10
N ILE A 510 -9.96 -23.47 -8.96
CA ILE A 510 -9.75 -22.03 -8.81
C ILE A 510 -10.23 -21.30 -10.06
N SER A 511 -9.80 -21.75 -11.25
CA SER A 511 -10.19 -21.16 -12.54
C SER A 511 -11.70 -21.17 -12.73
N LYS A 512 -12.37 -22.28 -12.40
CA LYS A 512 -13.83 -22.40 -12.47
C LYS A 512 -14.52 -21.41 -11.53
N THR A 513 -14.01 -21.26 -10.30
CA THR A 513 -14.56 -20.33 -9.31
C THR A 513 -14.47 -18.88 -9.80
N ILE A 514 -13.31 -18.47 -10.29
CA ILE A 514 -13.08 -17.13 -10.85
C ILE A 514 -14.05 -16.87 -12.01
N VAL A 515 -14.06 -17.74 -13.03
CA VAL A 515 -14.90 -17.54 -14.21
C VAL A 515 -16.40 -17.55 -13.86
N SER A 516 -16.83 -18.40 -12.92
CA SER A 516 -18.22 -18.42 -12.46
C SER A 516 -18.65 -17.10 -11.81
N SER A 517 -17.75 -16.44 -11.07
CA SER A 517 -18.05 -15.13 -10.44
C SER A 517 -18.23 -14.00 -11.46
N LEU A 518 -17.65 -14.15 -12.66
CA LEU A 518 -17.67 -13.14 -13.71
C LEU A 518 -18.85 -13.31 -14.67
N LYS A 519 -19.48 -14.49 -14.69
CA LYS A 519 -20.53 -14.85 -15.65
C LYS A 519 -21.76 -13.94 -15.57
N ASP A 520 -22.10 -13.46 -14.38
CA ASP A 520 -23.25 -12.58 -14.14
C ASP A 520 -22.92 -11.09 -14.38
N THR A 521 -21.68 -10.76 -14.75
CA THR A 521 -21.24 -9.38 -15.02
C THR A 521 -21.51 -9.01 -16.48
N THR A 522 -22.39 -8.04 -16.71
CA THR A 522 -22.85 -7.62 -18.04
C THR A 522 -21.74 -7.00 -18.92
N ASP A 523 -20.72 -6.38 -18.33
CA ASP A 523 -19.56 -5.78 -19.03
C ASP A 523 -18.23 -6.16 -18.35
N PHE A 524 -17.89 -7.46 -18.38
CA PHE A 524 -16.66 -7.98 -17.80
C PHE A 524 -15.39 -7.38 -18.45
N LYS A 525 -14.48 -6.88 -17.62
CA LYS A 525 -13.13 -6.44 -18.00
C LYS A 525 -12.06 -7.09 -17.14
N GLY A 526 -11.11 -7.76 -17.78
CA GLY A 526 -9.95 -8.35 -17.15
C GLY A 526 -8.66 -7.68 -17.61
N ILE A 527 -7.65 -7.62 -16.74
CA ILE A 527 -6.32 -7.12 -17.06
C ILE A 527 -5.27 -8.11 -16.60
N ILE A 528 -4.30 -8.37 -17.47
CA ILE A 528 -3.10 -9.13 -17.15
C ILE A 528 -1.95 -8.13 -17.06
N LEU A 529 -1.32 -8.03 -15.90
CA LEU A 529 -0.09 -7.27 -15.71
C LEU A 529 1.09 -8.24 -15.83
N PHE A 530 1.80 -8.20 -16.96
CA PHE A 530 2.94 -9.06 -17.23
C PHE A 530 4.25 -8.37 -16.85
N GLY A 531 4.92 -8.87 -15.82
CA GLY A 531 6.18 -8.34 -15.31
C GLY A 531 7.40 -9.20 -15.64
N MET A 532 8.56 -8.66 -15.25
CA MET A 532 9.88 -9.27 -15.51
C MET A 532 10.67 -9.41 -14.21
N LEU A 533 10.02 -9.86 -13.13
CA LEU A 533 10.68 -10.10 -11.83
C LEU A 533 11.79 -11.16 -11.93
N LYS A 534 11.53 -12.26 -12.64
CA LYS A 534 12.52 -13.30 -12.95
C LYS A 534 12.82 -13.34 -14.45
N MET A 535 14.08 -13.62 -14.77
CA MET A 535 14.52 -13.84 -16.15
C MET A 535 14.23 -15.28 -16.57
N PHE A 536 13.65 -15.41 -17.76
CA PHE A 536 13.24 -16.68 -18.35
C PHE A 536 14.03 -16.95 -19.63
N SER A 537 14.04 -18.22 -20.06
CA SER A 537 14.53 -18.52 -21.40
C SER A 537 13.60 -17.94 -22.46
N GLU A 538 14.16 -17.60 -23.61
CA GLU A 538 13.39 -17.09 -24.77
C GLU A 538 12.27 -18.06 -25.14
N SER A 539 12.55 -19.37 -25.09
CA SER A 539 11.56 -20.43 -25.34
C SER A 539 10.36 -20.34 -24.38
N PHE A 540 10.60 -20.20 -23.08
CA PHE A 540 9.55 -20.13 -22.08
C PHE A 540 8.72 -18.85 -22.20
N ILE A 541 9.38 -17.70 -22.42
CA ILE A 541 8.69 -16.41 -22.60
C ILE A 541 7.74 -16.48 -23.79
N ARG A 542 8.18 -17.11 -24.89
CA ARG A 542 7.36 -17.25 -26.10
C ARG A 542 6.11 -18.07 -25.85
N ASP A 543 6.24 -19.21 -25.18
CA ASP A 543 5.13 -20.10 -24.85
C ASP A 543 4.18 -19.45 -23.82
N LEU A 544 4.73 -18.76 -22.82
CA LEU A 544 3.95 -17.98 -21.85
C LEU A 544 3.17 -16.84 -22.50
N LEU A 545 3.82 -15.98 -23.27
CA LEU A 545 3.15 -14.89 -23.97
C LEU A 545 2.11 -15.44 -24.95
N GLY A 546 2.41 -16.54 -25.65
CA GLY A 546 1.42 -17.24 -26.49
C GLY A 546 0.17 -17.64 -25.71
N ALA A 547 0.32 -18.24 -24.52
CA ALA A 547 -0.82 -18.56 -23.65
C ALA A 547 -1.60 -17.32 -23.18
N LEU A 548 -0.92 -16.22 -22.85
CA LEU A 548 -1.56 -14.97 -22.44
C LEU A 548 -2.31 -14.30 -23.61
N PHE A 549 -1.72 -14.30 -24.82
CA PHE A 549 -2.35 -13.82 -26.04
C PHE A 549 -3.57 -14.66 -26.40
N ASN A 550 -3.53 -15.99 -26.22
CA ASN A 550 -4.69 -16.85 -26.41
C ASN A 550 -5.85 -16.41 -25.52
N LEU A 551 -5.61 -16.12 -24.24
CA LEU A 551 -6.65 -15.66 -23.33
C LEU A 551 -7.24 -14.31 -23.78
N MET A 552 -6.41 -13.38 -24.25
CA MET A 552 -6.88 -12.11 -24.81
C MET A 552 -7.71 -12.31 -26.09
N ILE A 553 -7.27 -13.18 -27.01
CA ILE A 553 -7.97 -13.50 -28.26
C ILE A 553 -9.32 -14.15 -27.97
N LEU A 554 -9.34 -15.21 -27.15
CA LEU A 554 -10.53 -15.97 -26.79
C LEU A 554 -11.61 -15.08 -26.15
N THR A 555 -11.21 -14.11 -25.33
CA THR A 555 -12.14 -13.20 -24.64
C THR A 555 -12.51 -11.97 -25.47
N ASN A 556 -12.11 -11.91 -26.75
CA ASN A 556 -12.26 -10.75 -27.64
C ASN A 556 -11.80 -9.45 -26.99
N LYS A 557 -10.60 -9.45 -26.40
CA LYS A 557 -9.98 -8.30 -25.72
C LYS A 557 -10.71 -7.80 -24.47
N LYS A 558 -11.75 -8.51 -23.99
CA LYS A 558 -12.29 -8.26 -22.64
C LYS A 558 -11.23 -8.48 -21.57
N VAL A 559 -10.28 -9.39 -21.80
CA VAL A 559 -9.04 -9.48 -21.05
C VAL A 559 -7.92 -8.81 -21.85
N SER A 560 -7.34 -7.74 -21.32
CA SER A 560 -6.24 -7.00 -21.95
C SER A 560 -4.89 -7.31 -21.29
N LEU A 561 -3.80 -7.24 -22.05
CA LEU A 561 -2.44 -7.55 -21.58
C LEU A 561 -1.57 -6.29 -21.53
N ILE A 562 -1.15 -5.90 -20.33
CA ILE A 562 -0.29 -4.74 -20.10
C ILE A 562 1.09 -5.24 -19.63
N PRO A 563 2.14 -5.11 -20.47
CA PRO A 563 3.50 -5.43 -20.07
C PRO A 563 4.09 -4.29 -19.23
N LEU A 564 4.73 -4.65 -18.12
CA LEU A 564 5.39 -3.74 -17.19
C LEU A 564 6.89 -3.69 -17.50
N TRP A 565 7.28 -2.90 -18.51
CA TRP A 565 8.67 -2.76 -18.96
C TRP A 565 9.56 -2.13 -17.89
N ARG A 566 10.82 -2.56 -17.78
CA ARG A 566 11.66 -2.15 -16.63
C ARG A 566 12.16 -0.71 -16.74
N ARG A 567 12.34 -0.19 -17.94
CA ARG A 567 13.06 1.07 -18.19
C ARG A 567 12.12 2.11 -18.75
N GLY A 568 12.52 3.38 -18.60
CA GLY A 568 11.70 4.54 -18.97
C GLY A 568 11.19 4.51 -20.41
N ASN A 569 12.00 4.00 -21.34
CA ASN A 569 11.69 4.02 -22.77
C ASN A 569 11.86 2.67 -23.47
N SER A 570 11.74 1.54 -22.77
CA SER A 570 11.89 0.20 -23.38
C SER A 570 11.06 0.02 -24.64
N GLU A 571 9.77 0.41 -24.58
CA GLU A 571 8.86 0.32 -25.72
C GLU A 571 9.24 1.27 -26.85
N GLY A 572 9.62 2.51 -26.51
CA GLY A 572 10.04 3.50 -27.50
C GLY A 572 11.29 3.09 -28.26
N VAL A 573 12.27 2.51 -27.56
CA VAL A 573 13.47 1.96 -28.20
C VAL A 573 13.12 0.83 -29.16
N TYR A 574 12.24 -0.10 -28.76
CA TYR A 574 11.80 -1.15 -29.66
C TYR A 574 11.12 -0.59 -30.93
N GLN A 575 10.21 0.36 -30.74
CA GLN A 575 9.46 1.00 -31.83
C GLN A 575 10.32 1.92 -32.71
N SER A 576 11.43 2.45 -32.21
CA SER A 576 12.30 3.37 -32.94
C SER A 576 13.46 2.64 -33.64
N VAL A 577 13.85 1.46 -33.15
CA VAL A 577 14.99 0.70 -33.67
C VAL A 577 14.55 -0.51 -34.50
N PHE A 578 13.54 -1.26 -34.06
CA PHE A 578 13.22 -2.60 -34.56
C PHE A 578 11.82 -2.72 -35.21
N HIS A 579 11.12 -1.60 -35.41
CA HIS A 579 9.78 -1.61 -36.01
C HIS A 579 9.74 -2.14 -37.46
N ASN A 580 10.83 -1.98 -38.22
CA ASN A 580 10.87 -2.42 -39.62
C ASN A 580 11.09 -3.95 -39.69
N PRO A 581 10.24 -4.72 -40.41
CA PRO A 581 10.35 -6.18 -40.54
C PRO A 581 11.66 -6.64 -41.22
N ASN A 582 12.38 -5.76 -41.92
CA ASN A 582 13.69 -6.04 -42.51
C ASN A 582 14.86 -5.82 -41.54
N THR A 583 14.63 -5.23 -40.37
CA THR A 583 15.61 -5.04 -39.30
C THR A 583 15.22 -5.88 -38.09
N SER A 584 15.68 -7.13 -38.05
CA SER A 584 15.48 -8.01 -36.89
C SER A 584 16.47 -7.67 -35.78
N LEU A 585 15.97 -7.49 -34.55
CA LEU A 585 16.81 -7.46 -33.35
C LEU A 585 17.62 -8.76 -33.28
N THR A 586 18.95 -8.65 -33.23
CA THR A 586 19.80 -9.82 -33.02
C THR A 586 19.66 -10.27 -31.56
N PRO A 587 19.32 -11.55 -31.28
CA PRO A 587 19.20 -12.03 -29.92
C PRO A 587 20.47 -11.74 -29.10
N SER A 588 20.33 -11.14 -27.92
CA SER A 588 21.50 -10.79 -27.08
C SER A 588 22.32 -12.01 -26.70
N SER A 589 21.65 -13.16 -26.55
CA SER A 589 22.27 -14.47 -26.31
C SER A 589 23.26 -14.86 -27.42
N GLN A 590 22.91 -14.61 -28.68
CA GLN A 590 23.79 -14.83 -29.83
C GLN A 590 24.98 -13.88 -29.81
N ILE A 591 24.75 -12.58 -29.59
CA ILE A 591 25.84 -11.59 -29.53
C ILE A 591 26.83 -11.91 -28.40
N PHE A 592 26.36 -12.36 -27.24
CA PHE A 592 27.24 -12.76 -26.13
C PHE A 592 28.14 -13.96 -26.48
N ASN A 593 27.63 -14.91 -27.26
CA ASN A 593 28.42 -16.02 -27.80
C ASN A 593 29.43 -15.54 -28.84
N ASP A 594 29.04 -14.60 -29.70
CA ASP A 594 29.91 -14.02 -30.74
C ASP A 594 31.04 -13.17 -30.11
N ILE A 595 30.77 -12.47 -28.99
CA ILE A 595 31.82 -11.81 -28.19
C ILE A 595 32.75 -12.84 -27.56
N SER A 596 32.18 -13.91 -26.97
CA SER A 596 32.97 -14.94 -26.27
C SER A 596 33.89 -15.72 -27.21
N SER A 597 33.44 -15.97 -28.44
CA SER A 597 34.21 -16.64 -29.50
C SER A 597 35.21 -15.73 -30.21
N GLY A 598 35.19 -14.42 -29.95
CA GLY A 598 36.07 -13.44 -30.57
C GLY A 598 35.65 -13.01 -31.99
N LYS A 599 34.43 -13.33 -32.41
CA LYS A 599 33.85 -12.85 -33.66
C LYS A 599 33.54 -11.35 -33.59
N ILE A 600 33.00 -10.88 -32.46
CA ILE A 600 32.85 -9.43 -32.20
C ILE A 600 34.13 -8.88 -31.58
N LYS A 601 34.75 -7.93 -32.27
CA LYS A 601 36.01 -7.29 -31.86
C LYS A 601 35.83 -5.84 -31.42
N ALA A 602 34.76 -5.18 -31.85
CA ALA A 602 34.44 -3.80 -31.45
C ALA A 602 33.04 -3.72 -30.85
N LEU A 603 32.92 -3.11 -29.67
CA LEU A 603 31.65 -2.86 -29.00
C LEU A 603 31.40 -1.36 -28.84
N TYR A 604 30.22 -0.92 -29.28
CA TYR A 604 29.68 0.39 -28.95
C TYR A 604 28.57 0.24 -27.92
N LEU A 605 28.76 0.79 -26.73
CA LEU A 605 27.86 0.61 -25.60
C LEU A 605 27.21 1.93 -25.23
N THR A 606 25.88 2.00 -25.32
CA THR A 606 25.09 3.10 -24.72
C THR A 606 24.44 2.69 -23.40
N GLU A 607 24.69 1.47 -22.97
CA GLU A 607 24.12 0.75 -21.84
C GLU A 607 25.20 -0.17 -21.26
N ARG A 608 25.02 -0.62 -20.02
CA ARG A 608 25.99 -1.52 -19.39
C ARG A 608 25.65 -2.99 -19.62
N LEU A 609 26.70 -3.81 -19.71
CA LEU A 609 26.54 -5.25 -19.76
C LEU A 609 26.52 -5.82 -18.35
N ASN A 610 25.48 -6.59 -18.05
CA ASN A 610 25.38 -7.32 -16.77
C ASN A 610 26.57 -8.27 -16.54
N ASN A 611 27.16 -8.83 -17.61
CA ASN A 611 28.33 -9.68 -17.54
C ASN A 611 29.60 -8.94 -17.98
N ARG A 612 30.28 -8.30 -17.01
CA ARG A 612 31.53 -7.57 -17.22
C ARG A 612 32.67 -8.43 -17.78
N ALA A 613 32.64 -9.76 -17.63
CA ALA A 613 33.68 -10.62 -18.18
C ALA A 613 33.71 -10.57 -19.72
N LEU A 614 32.57 -10.26 -20.35
CA LEU A 614 32.48 -10.11 -21.81
C LEU A 614 33.23 -8.86 -22.29
N LEU A 615 33.33 -7.80 -21.48
CA LEU A 615 34.04 -6.56 -21.85
C LEU A 615 35.55 -6.74 -22.00
N LYS A 616 36.12 -7.87 -21.55
CA LYS A 616 37.55 -8.18 -21.67
C LYS A 616 37.94 -8.79 -23.02
N LYS A 617 36.96 -9.19 -23.83
CA LYS A 617 37.17 -9.95 -25.07
C LYS A 617 37.37 -9.06 -26.31
N PRO A 618 36.56 -8.01 -26.52
CA PRO A 618 36.74 -7.09 -27.66
C PRO A 618 38.07 -6.35 -27.59
N GLU A 619 38.60 -6.02 -28.75
CA GLU A 619 39.81 -5.19 -28.93
C GLU A 619 39.52 -3.69 -28.82
N LEU A 620 38.24 -3.31 -28.99
CA LEU A 620 37.75 -1.95 -28.89
C LEU A 620 36.43 -1.92 -28.10
N VAL A 621 36.38 -1.13 -27.04
CA VAL A 621 35.16 -0.85 -26.27
C VAL A 621 34.94 0.65 -26.18
N ILE A 622 33.84 1.13 -26.75
CA ILE A 622 33.38 2.51 -26.68
C ILE A 622 32.21 2.55 -25.70
N LEU A 623 32.30 3.39 -24.67
CA LEU A 623 31.28 3.54 -23.65
C LEU A 623 30.71 4.96 -23.65
N GLN A 624 29.44 5.08 -24.03
CA GLN A 624 28.64 6.29 -23.90
C GLN A 624 27.71 6.17 -22.70
N ASP A 625 27.99 6.91 -21.64
CA ASP A 625 27.30 6.79 -20.35
C ASP A 625 27.25 8.16 -19.63
N VAL A 626 26.43 8.25 -18.60
CA VAL A 626 26.21 9.43 -17.77
C VAL A 626 27.06 9.42 -16.49
N TYR A 627 27.48 8.24 -16.03
CA TYR A 627 28.08 8.01 -14.72
C TYR A 627 29.36 7.19 -14.78
N SER A 628 30.31 7.52 -13.90
CA SER A 628 31.47 6.67 -13.64
C SER A 628 31.06 5.34 -13.00
N SER A 629 31.74 4.27 -13.41
CA SER A 629 31.51 2.89 -12.96
C SER A 629 32.75 2.01 -13.13
N ASP A 630 32.68 0.77 -12.65
CA ASP A 630 33.77 -0.19 -12.86
C ASP A 630 33.93 -0.57 -14.34
N ASP A 631 32.90 -0.39 -15.18
CA ASP A 631 32.95 -0.78 -16.59
C ASP A 631 33.92 0.09 -17.39
N LEU A 632 34.19 1.31 -16.90
CA LEU A 632 35.14 2.26 -17.49
C LEU A 632 36.54 1.64 -17.63
N MET A 633 36.95 0.75 -16.73
CA MET A 633 38.29 0.14 -16.80
C MET A 633 38.50 -0.68 -18.09
N PHE A 634 37.41 -1.11 -18.73
CA PHE A 634 37.44 -1.84 -19.99
C PHE A 634 37.29 -0.93 -21.21
N ALA A 635 36.68 0.26 -21.05
CA ALA A 635 36.43 1.18 -22.15
C ALA A 635 37.74 1.82 -22.65
N ASP A 636 37.96 1.80 -23.96
CA ASP A 636 39.03 2.55 -24.62
C ASP A 636 38.66 4.02 -24.80
N PHE A 637 37.36 4.28 -25.01
CA PHE A 637 36.81 5.61 -25.20
C PHE A 637 35.57 5.80 -24.31
N ILE A 638 35.47 6.97 -23.68
CA ILE A 638 34.35 7.37 -22.84
C ILE A 638 33.73 8.64 -23.44
N LEU A 639 32.43 8.57 -23.73
CA LEU A 639 31.63 9.66 -24.28
C LEU A 639 30.60 10.07 -23.22
N PRO A 640 30.78 11.23 -22.55
CA PRO A 640 29.83 11.69 -21.54
C PRO A 640 28.50 12.09 -22.19
N ALA A 641 27.42 11.43 -21.78
CA ALA A 641 26.07 11.69 -22.26
C ALA A 641 25.24 12.51 -21.26
N CYS A 642 24.16 13.12 -21.77
CA CYS A 642 23.14 13.77 -20.96
C CYS A 642 22.27 12.76 -20.19
N THR A 643 21.71 13.18 -19.06
CA THR A 643 20.54 12.48 -18.48
C THR A 643 19.27 12.92 -19.20
N PHE A 644 18.15 12.23 -18.89
CA PHE A 644 16.82 12.60 -19.38
C PHE A 644 16.35 14.00 -18.95
N LEU A 645 17.06 14.69 -18.04
CA LEU A 645 16.75 16.07 -17.64
C LEU A 645 17.58 17.11 -18.39
N GLU A 646 18.61 16.70 -19.11
CA GLU A 646 19.58 17.59 -19.76
C GLU A 646 19.40 17.64 -21.28
N GLU A 647 18.49 16.82 -21.81
CA GLU A 647 18.11 16.77 -23.21
C GLU A 647 16.59 16.78 -23.38
N SER A 648 16.15 17.05 -24.61
CA SER A 648 14.74 16.95 -25.02
C SER A 648 14.55 15.80 -25.99
N GLY A 649 13.33 15.30 -26.10
CA GLY A 649 12.95 14.21 -27.01
C GLY A 649 11.60 13.62 -26.63
N SER A 650 11.41 12.33 -26.89
CA SER A 650 10.16 11.65 -26.53
C SER A 650 10.39 10.22 -26.06
N TYR A 651 9.52 9.75 -25.15
CA TYR A 651 9.45 8.36 -24.68
C TYR A 651 8.10 7.73 -25.02
N ILE A 652 8.07 6.41 -25.21
CA ILE A 652 6.86 5.60 -25.25
C ILE A 652 6.80 4.73 -23.99
N THR A 653 5.76 4.95 -23.20
CA THR A 653 5.50 4.23 -21.94
C THR A 653 4.88 2.85 -22.17
N SER A 654 4.78 2.05 -21.09
CA SER A 654 4.15 0.72 -21.10
C SER A 654 2.64 0.73 -21.44
N GLU A 655 1.97 1.88 -21.38
CA GLU A 655 0.59 2.03 -21.87
C GLU A 655 0.52 2.38 -23.37
N SER A 656 1.66 2.33 -24.07
CA SER A 656 1.85 2.74 -25.46
C SER A 656 1.58 4.22 -25.71
N ARG A 657 1.69 5.06 -24.68
CA ARG A 657 1.56 6.51 -24.78
C ARG A 657 2.91 7.15 -25.08
N LEU A 658 2.94 7.94 -26.15
CA LEU A 658 4.03 8.88 -26.46
C LEU A 658 3.96 10.09 -25.51
N GLN A 659 5.04 10.37 -24.79
CA GLN A 659 5.16 11.52 -23.90
C GLN A 659 6.44 12.30 -24.20
N ASN A 660 6.35 13.63 -24.09
CA ASN A 660 7.46 14.53 -24.37
C ASN A 660 8.42 14.62 -23.18
N LEU A 661 9.71 14.55 -23.50
CA LEU A 661 10.81 14.82 -22.61
C LEU A 661 11.35 16.23 -22.90
N THR A 662 11.48 17.05 -21.86
CA THR A 662 11.85 18.46 -21.96
C THR A 662 13.09 18.69 -21.11
N LYS A 663 14.13 19.29 -21.69
CA LYS A 663 15.30 19.74 -20.95
C LYS A 663 14.88 20.60 -19.75
N SER A 664 15.37 20.24 -18.57
CA SER A 664 14.99 20.79 -17.26
C SER A 664 16.20 21.28 -16.44
N THR A 665 17.42 20.83 -16.77
CA THR A 665 18.67 21.31 -16.17
C THR A 665 19.75 21.52 -17.21
N ASP A 666 20.78 22.28 -16.85
CA ASP A 666 21.97 22.40 -17.67
C ASP A 666 22.81 21.13 -17.70
N VAL A 667 23.47 20.96 -18.85
CA VAL A 667 24.34 19.83 -19.12
C VAL A 667 25.59 19.91 -18.24
N LYS A 668 26.08 18.76 -17.76
CA LYS A 668 27.24 18.72 -16.86
C LYS A 668 28.55 18.65 -17.64
N GLY A 669 29.39 19.67 -17.47
CA GLY A 669 30.67 19.76 -18.17
C GLY A 669 30.47 19.84 -19.68
N ASP A 670 31.19 19.00 -20.40
CA ASP A 670 31.14 18.86 -21.85
C ASP A 670 30.24 17.71 -22.31
N ALA A 671 29.37 17.17 -21.45
CA ALA A 671 28.42 16.14 -21.88
C ALA A 671 27.54 16.63 -23.04
N LYS A 672 27.00 15.71 -23.84
CA LYS A 672 26.13 16.03 -24.98
C LYS A 672 24.89 15.12 -24.99
N PRO A 673 23.76 15.58 -25.57
CA PRO A 673 22.63 14.71 -25.90
C PRO A 673 23.09 13.53 -26.75
N ASP A 674 22.51 12.35 -26.55
CA ASP A 674 22.97 11.12 -27.22
C ASP A 674 22.91 11.26 -28.75
N TRP A 675 21.80 11.81 -29.27
CA TRP A 675 21.63 12.05 -30.71
C TRP A 675 22.73 12.94 -31.30
N ALA A 676 23.20 13.95 -30.54
CA ALA A 676 24.25 14.84 -31.01
C ALA A 676 25.58 14.09 -31.14
N ILE A 677 25.87 13.18 -30.21
CA ILE A 677 27.07 12.34 -30.26
C ILE A 677 27.05 11.44 -31.51
N PHE A 678 25.93 10.77 -31.80
CA PHE A 678 25.81 9.91 -32.98
C PHE A 678 25.91 10.69 -34.28
N LYS A 679 25.28 11.87 -34.34
CA LYS A 679 25.38 12.77 -35.49
C LYS A 679 26.83 13.16 -35.77
N GLU A 680 27.53 13.71 -34.78
CA GLU A 680 28.90 14.20 -34.98
C GLU A 680 29.86 13.05 -35.34
N LEU A 681 29.70 11.88 -34.72
CA LEU A 681 30.51 10.72 -35.06
C LEU A 681 30.21 10.19 -36.48
N ALA A 682 28.96 10.24 -36.93
CA ALA A 682 28.60 9.89 -38.31
C ALA A 682 29.28 10.82 -39.33
N LEU A 683 29.30 12.12 -39.05
CA LEU A 683 29.94 13.13 -39.90
C LEU A 683 31.46 12.94 -39.97
N GLU A 684 32.09 12.61 -38.85
CA GLU A 684 33.53 12.33 -38.78
C GLU A 684 33.90 11.05 -39.54
N MET A 685 33.04 10.02 -39.49
CA MET A 685 33.33 8.73 -40.13
C MET A 685 33.17 8.74 -41.66
N ASP A 686 32.21 9.51 -42.19
CA ASP A 686 32.02 9.69 -43.63
C ASP A 686 31.37 11.04 -43.95
N GLU A 687 32.18 12.00 -44.41
CA GLU A 687 31.69 13.33 -44.82
C GLU A 687 30.61 13.27 -45.92
N LYS A 688 30.54 12.21 -46.74
CA LYS A 688 29.50 12.06 -47.77
C LYS A 688 28.12 11.84 -47.18
N LEU A 689 28.05 11.36 -45.93
CA LEU A 689 26.81 11.18 -45.19
C LEU A 689 26.32 12.47 -44.52
N ALA A 690 27.04 13.60 -44.67
CA ALA A 690 26.63 14.89 -44.13
C ALA A 690 25.23 15.34 -44.57
N SER A 691 24.83 14.99 -45.79
CA SER A 691 23.47 15.25 -46.30
C SER A 691 22.38 14.43 -45.58
N LYS A 692 22.71 13.26 -45.06
CA LYS A 692 21.77 12.33 -44.41
C LYS A 692 21.67 12.52 -42.88
N PHE A 693 22.66 13.16 -42.27
CA PHE A 693 22.73 13.42 -40.83
C PHE A 693 22.61 14.92 -40.48
N ASN A 694 22.03 15.72 -41.37
CA ASN A 694 21.89 17.17 -41.20
C ASN A 694 20.71 17.57 -40.29
N TYR A 695 20.78 17.20 -39.02
CA TYR A 695 19.77 17.56 -38.02
C TYR A 695 20.20 18.81 -37.23
N LYS A 696 19.27 19.76 -37.04
CA LYS A 696 19.51 20.97 -36.24
C LYS A 696 19.02 20.82 -34.82
N ASN A 697 17.90 20.11 -34.65
CA ASN A 697 17.25 19.90 -33.36
C ASN A 697 16.60 18.50 -33.30
N VAL A 698 15.97 18.20 -32.17
CA VAL A 698 15.33 16.90 -31.95
C VAL A 698 14.04 16.76 -32.75
N GLU A 699 13.36 17.87 -33.06
CA GLU A 699 12.14 17.89 -33.87
C GLU A 699 12.39 17.45 -35.32
N ASP A 700 13.53 17.79 -35.91
CA ASP A 700 13.95 17.32 -37.23
C ASP A 700 14.06 15.78 -37.25
N ILE A 701 14.65 15.20 -36.19
CA ILE A 701 14.82 13.75 -36.05
C ILE A 701 13.46 13.09 -35.83
N PHE A 702 12.61 13.68 -34.96
CA PHE A 702 11.28 13.16 -34.69
C PHE A 702 10.41 13.15 -35.97
N SER A 703 10.51 14.18 -36.81
CA SER A 703 9.81 14.22 -38.10
C SER A 703 10.20 13.03 -38.97
N GLU A 704 11.50 12.76 -39.14
CA GLU A 704 11.97 11.61 -39.94
C GLU A 704 11.60 10.26 -39.30
N LEU A 705 11.69 10.16 -37.96
CA LEU A 705 11.23 8.98 -37.22
C LEU A 705 9.74 8.71 -37.45
N THR A 706 8.89 9.74 -37.49
CA THR A 706 7.46 9.54 -37.76
C THR A 706 7.17 9.11 -39.20
N ASP A 707 8.04 9.43 -40.16
CA ASP A 707 7.96 8.89 -41.52
C ASP A 707 8.39 7.42 -41.56
N PHE A 708 9.38 7.06 -40.74
CA PHE A 708 9.82 5.67 -40.56
C PHE A 708 8.79 4.80 -39.83
N ASN A 709 8.14 5.33 -38.79
CA ASN A 709 7.10 4.67 -38.00
C ASN A 709 5.86 5.58 -37.88
N PRO A 710 4.92 5.48 -38.84
CA PRO A 710 3.70 6.31 -38.87
C PRO A 710 2.79 6.15 -37.65
N PHE A 711 2.95 5.10 -36.84
CA PHE A 711 2.20 4.94 -35.58
C PHE A 711 2.40 6.14 -34.65
N LEU A 712 3.58 6.77 -34.71
CA LEU A 712 3.95 7.91 -33.87
C LEU A 712 3.24 9.22 -34.27
N LYS A 713 2.59 9.29 -35.44
CA LYS A 713 1.84 10.49 -35.90
C LYS A 713 0.47 10.65 -35.26
N ARG A 714 -0.10 9.60 -34.65
CA ARG A 714 -1.49 9.59 -34.19
C ARG A 714 -1.63 10.33 -32.84
N PRO A 715 -2.51 11.34 -32.71
CA PRO A 715 -2.77 12.02 -31.44
C PRO A 715 -3.25 11.06 -30.35
N PHE A 716 -2.89 11.32 -29.10
CA PHE A 716 -3.23 10.48 -27.94
C PHE A 716 -4.73 10.12 -27.85
N HIS A 717 -5.63 11.06 -28.14
CA HIS A 717 -7.09 10.83 -28.10
C HIS A 717 -7.67 10.19 -29.38
N GLU A 718 -6.93 10.24 -30.49
CA GLU A 718 -7.29 9.64 -31.79
C GLU A 718 -6.63 8.27 -32.00
N GLN A 719 -5.73 7.86 -31.11
CA GLN A 719 -5.32 6.46 -30.92
C GLN A 719 -6.45 5.60 -30.34
N GLN A 720 -7.71 5.97 -30.57
CA GLN A 720 -8.83 5.06 -30.47
C GLN A 720 -8.62 3.94 -31.49
N TYR A 721 -8.67 2.72 -30.96
CA TYR A 721 -8.74 1.47 -31.68
C TYR A 721 -9.49 1.62 -33.00
N GLN A 722 -8.82 1.32 -34.12
CA GLN A 722 -9.57 0.67 -35.18
C GLN A 722 -10.07 -0.65 -34.57
N GLU A 723 -11.38 -0.73 -34.30
CA GLU A 723 -12.05 -2.02 -34.18
C GLU A 723 -11.93 -2.70 -35.54
N ASP A 724 -10.76 -3.25 -35.84
CA ASP A 724 -10.58 -4.07 -37.04
C ASP A 724 -11.26 -5.41 -36.77
N LYS A 725 -12.59 -5.40 -36.94
CA LYS A 725 -13.47 -6.57 -36.87
C LYS A 725 -13.13 -7.62 -37.93
N ASP A 726 -12.27 -7.28 -38.89
CA ASP A 726 -11.95 -8.06 -40.08
C ASP A 726 -10.52 -8.65 -40.11
N LEU A 727 -9.71 -8.49 -39.04
CA LEU A 727 -8.39 -9.12 -38.98
C LEU A 727 -8.49 -10.60 -38.55
N GLU A 728 -7.87 -11.49 -39.33
CA GLU A 728 -7.71 -12.90 -38.99
C GLU A 728 -6.86 -13.05 -37.72
N LYS A 729 -7.34 -13.87 -36.77
CA LYS A 729 -6.66 -14.16 -35.51
C LYS A 729 -6.30 -15.65 -35.45
N THR A 730 -5.16 -15.95 -34.87
CA THR A 730 -4.67 -17.33 -34.71
C THR A 730 -4.31 -17.58 -33.25
N LEU A 731 -4.67 -18.74 -32.72
CA LEU A 731 -4.28 -19.19 -31.38
C LEU A 731 -2.93 -19.89 -31.42
N TYR A 732 -2.10 -19.63 -30.42
CA TYR A 732 -0.80 -20.24 -30.22
C TYR A 732 -0.93 -21.65 -29.65
N ILE A 733 -0.29 -22.64 -30.28
CA ILE A 733 -0.24 -24.04 -29.81
C ILE A 733 1.13 -24.30 -29.18
N ILE A 734 1.14 -24.85 -27.97
CA ILE A 734 2.37 -25.08 -27.17
C ILE A 734 2.80 -26.54 -27.32
N ASP A 735 4.10 -26.75 -27.49
CA ASP A 735 4.71 -28.08 -27.41
C ASP A 735 4.73 -28.56 -25.94
N SER A 736 3.92 -29.57 -25.62
CA SER A 736 3.71 -30.07 -24.25
C SER A 736 4.91 -30.83 -23.66
N ASP A 737 5.78 -31.35 -24.53
CA ASP A 737 6.94 -32.17 -24.17
C ASP A 737 8.20 -31.33 -23.96
N LYS A 738 8.12 -30.03 -24.24
CA LYS A 738 9.23 -29.10 -24.16
C LYS A 738 9.62 -28.83 -22.71
N GLU A 739 10.86 -29.16 -22.36
CA GLU A 739 11.45 -28.80 -21.08
C GLU A 739 12.03 -27.37 -21.11
N TYR A 740 11.79 -26.61 -20.04
CA TYR A 740 12.34 -25.28 -19.88
C TYR A 740 13.51 -25.31 -18.90
N PRO A 741 14.66 -24.68 -19.25
CA PRO A 741 15.75 -24.53 -18.30
C PRO A 741 15.29 -23.67 -17.10
N ARG A 742 15.86 -23.94 -15.93
CA ARG A 742 15.65 -23.13 -14.72
C ARG A 742 16.03 -21.66 -14.97
N PRO A 743 15.40 -20.70 -14.26
CA PRO A 743 15.62 -19.28 -14.50
C PRO A 743 17.06 -18.95 -14.09
N TYR A 744 17.70 -18.05 -14.83
CA TYR A 744 19.13 -17.84 -14.68
C TYR A 744 19.50 -16.89 -13.53
N ILE A 745 18.58 -16.04 -13.05
CA ILE A 745 18.90 -14.97 -12.11
C ILE A 745 17.69 -14.64 -11.22
N ASP A 746 17.93 -14.56 -9.91
CA ASP A 746 16.99 -14.01 -8.92
C ASP A 746 17.25 -12.50 -8.79
N VAL A 747 16.44 -11.67 -9.45
CA VAL A 747 16.62 -10.21 -9.42
C VAL A 747 15.87 -9.64 -8.22
N PHE A 748 16.47 -9.75 -7.02
CA PHE A 748 15.85 -9.26 -5.78
C PHE A 748 15.80 -7.72 -5.70
N THR A 749 14.60 -7.22 -5.43
CA THR A 749 14.20 -6.13 -4.50
C THR A 749 14.86 -4.75 -4.60
N GLN A 750 14.09 -3.75 -5.04
CA GLN A 750 14.37 -2.30 -4.98
C GLN A 750 15.65 -1.80 -5.71
N LYS A 751 16.58 -2.70 -6.06
CA LYS A 751 17.63 -2.53 -7.09
C LYS A 751 17.05 -2.53 -8.51
N SER A 752 15.73 -2.64 -8.64
CA SER A 752 14.97 -2.68 -9.88
C SER A 752 15.13 -1.41 -10.71
N PHE A 753 15.26 -0.25 -10.06
CA PHE A 753 15.46 1.02 -10.74
C PHE A 753 16.93 1.21 -11.10
N ALA A 754 17.18 1.27 -12.39
CA ALA A 754 18.49 1.61 -12.95
C ALA A 754 18.30 2.53 -14.16
N PHE A 755 19.29 3.37 -14.41
CA PHE A 755 19.36 4.23 -15.58
C PHE A 755 20.73 4.01 -16.22
N ARG A 756 20.78 3.64 -17.50
CA ARG A 756 22.02 3.21 -18.16
C ARG A 756 22.71 2.08 -17.37
N GLY A 757 21.90 1.18 -16.81
CA GLY A 757 22.37 -0.02 -16.11
C GLY A 757 22.98 0.26 -14.74
N GLU A 758 23.15 1.53 -14.36
CA GLU A 758 23.54 1.95 -13.03
C GLU A 758 22.34 1.90 -12.08
N GLU A 759 22.47 1.14 -10.99
CA GLU A 759 21.45 1.07 -9.96
C GLU A 759 21.35 2.41 -9.22
N ILE A 760 20.18 3.05 -9.24
CA ILE A 760 20.02 4.43 -8.76
C ILE A 760 20.42 4.58 -7.29
N TYR A 761 20.12 3.58 -6.45
CA TYR A 761 20.47 3.65 -5.02
C TYR A 761 21.98 3.76 -4.79
N ARG A 762 22.85 3.31 -5.70
CA ARG A 762 24.31 3.49 -5.55
C ARG A 762 24.75 4.93 -5.70
N LYS A 763 23.98 5.74 -6.45
CA LYS A 763 24.28 7.17 -6.71
C LYS A 763 23.53 8.12 -5.78
N VAL A 764 22.56 7.63 -5.01
CA VAL A 764 21.70 8.43 -4.14
C VAL A 764 21.88 7.98 -2.70
N ALA A 765 22.57 8.78 -1.88
CA ALA A 765 22.99 8.39 -0.53
C ALA A 765 21.81 8.08 0.41
N ASP A 766 20.77 8.90 0.40
CA ASP A 766 19.57 8.68 1.22
C ASP A 766 18.83 7.41 0.79
N PHE A 767 18.82 7.09 -0.51
CA PHE A 767 18.21 5.88 -1.03
C PHE A 767 19.04 4.65 -0.70
N LYS A 768 20.36 4.72 -0.82
CA LYS A 768 21.30 3.70 -0.35
C LYS A 768 21.03 3.34 1.10
N THR A 769 20.96 4.36 1.96
CA THR A 769 20.68 4.20 3.40
C THR A 769 19.35 3.51 3.64
N LEU A 770 18.29 3.88 2.90
CA LEU A 770 16.99 3.21 3.00
C LEU A 770 17.06 1.73 2.58
N ILE A 771 17.73 1.42 1.48
CA ILE A 771 17.90 0.04 0.99
C ILE A 771 18.69 -0.76 2.00
N GLU A 772 19.85 -0.28 2.44
CA GLU A 772 20.72 -0.95 3.41
C GLU A 772 19.96 -1.21 4.72
N TYR A 773 19.25 -0.21 5.24
CA TYR A 773 18.44 -0.36 6.45
C TYR A 773 17.36 -1.44 6.32
N ARG A 774 16.62 -1.45 5.19
CA ARG A 774 15.58 -2.45 4.93
C ARG A 774 16.15 -3.83 4.64
N SER A 775 17.29 -3.90 3.96
CA SER A 775 17.99 -5.14 3.64
C SER A 775 18.60 -5.76 4.89
N GLU A 776 19.24 -4.99 5.76
CA GLU A 776 19.74 -5.46 7.06
C GLU A 776 18.59 -6.03 7.90
N LYS A 777 17.47 -5.30 8.01
CA LYS A 777 16.27 -5.81 8.68
C LYS A 777 15.64 -7.03 8.01
N ALA A 778 15.76 -7.17 6.68
CA ALA A 778 15.28 -8.34 5.94
C ALA A 778 16.23 -9.54 6.04
N HIS A 779 17.54 -9.33 6.17
CA HIS A 779 18.55 -10.36 6.38
C HIS A 779 18.63 -10.84 7.82
N THR A 780 18.17 -10.04 8.79
CA THR A 780 17.84 -10.52 10.15
C THR A 780 16.57 -11.40 10.20
N VAL A 781 16.03 -11.81 9.04
CA VAL A 781 14.92 -12.78 8.90
C VAL A 781 15.41 -14.19 8.50
N GLU A 782 16.72 -14.45 8.55
CA GLU A 782 17.16 -15.73 9.12
C GLU A 782 17.34 -15.51 10.64
N PRO A 783 16.91 -16.46 11.50
CA PRO A 783 17.12 -16.33 12.92
C PRO A 783 18.61 -16.46 13.20
N ASP A 784 19.35 -15.36 13.06
CA ASP A 784 20.67 -15.23 13.65
C ASP A 784 20.48 -15.20 15.17
N THR A 785 20.65 -16.38 15.74
CA THR A 785 20.61 -16.69 17.16
C THR A 785 21.93 -16.30 17.85
N SER A 786 22.81 -15.54 17.21
CA SER A 786 24.17 -15.32 17.72
C SER A 786 24.61 -13.86 17.90
N GLY A 787 23.75 -12.86 17.65
CA GLY A 787 24.10 -11.44 17.85
C GLY A 787 22.98 -10.50 18.25
N LEU A 788 21.73 -10.95 18.30
CA LEU A 788 20.65 -10.21 18.94
C LEU A 788 20.76 -10.42 20.44
N GLU A 789 20.92 -9.34 21.20
CA GLU A 789 20.33 -9.34 22.54
C GLU A 789 18.90 -9.87 22.40
N GLU A 790 18.60 -10.91 23.18
CA GLU A 790 17.35 -11.65 23.23
C GLU A 790 16.11 -10.76 23.09
N PRO A 791 14.95 -11.29 22.63
CA PRO A 791 13.67 -10.58 22.57
C PRO A 791 13.19 -10.15 23.96
N SER A 792 13.80 -9.10 24.50
CA SER A 792 13.35 -8.37 25.67
C SER A 792 12.33 -7.34 25.21
N LYS A 793 11.09 -7.79 24.94
CA LYS A 793 9.84 -7.01 25.16
C LYS A 793 8.59 -7.72 24.60
N ALA A 794 8.41 -9.01 24.85
CA ALA A 794 7.07 -9.47 25.23
C ALA A 794 7.00 -9.25 26.76
N PRO A 795 6.50 -8.13 27.29
CA PRO A 795 6.78 -7.74 28.67
C PRO A 795 6.09 -8.64 29.71
N PHE A 796 5.07 -9.40 29.31
CA PHE A 796 4.22 -10.16 30.23
C PHE A 796 4.58 -11.65 30.21
N LYS A 797 5.20 -12.14 31.27
CA LYS A 797 5.58 -13.55 31.42
C LYS A 797 4.40 -14.38 31.87
N ILE A 798 4.17 -15.53 31.22
CA ILE A 798 3.22 -16.55 31.67
C ILE A 798 3.90 -17.35 32.77
N LEU A 799 3.36 -17.25 33.98
CA LEU A 799 3.83 -18.01 35.14
C LEU A 799 3.13 -19.37 35.24
N ARG A 800 1.91 -19.48 34.72
CA ARG A 800 1.14 -20.72 34.67
C ARG A 800 0.06 -20.62 33.59
N ASN A 801 -0.18 -21.70 32.86
CA ASN A 801 -1.29 -21.82 31.92
C ASN A 801 -1.72 -23.29 31.90
N GLU A 802 -2.67 -23.65 32.76
CA GLU A 802 -3.04 -25.04 33.02
C GLU A 802 -4.53 -25.27 32.83
N GLU A 803 -4.90 -26.40 32.23
CA GLU A 803 -6.30 -26.82 32.14
C GLU A 803 -6.79 -27.27 33.53
N ILE A 804 -7.68 -26.47 34.13
CA ILE A 804 -8.21 -26.69 35.49
C ILE A 804 -9.55 -27.42 35.50
N ALA A 805 -10.24 -27.42 34.36
CA ALA A 805 -11.44 -28.18 34.09
C ALA A 805 -11.51 -28.41 32.56
N PRO A 806 -12.22 -29.43 32.06
CA PRO A 806 -12.29 -29.71 30.62
C PRO A 806 -12.60 -28.46 29.79
N ASN A 807 -11.66 -28.06 28.93
CA ASN A 807 -11.72 -26.89 28.05
C ASN A 807 -11.66 -25.51 28.76
N PHE A 808 -11.23 -25.45 30.03
CA PHE A 808 -11.04 -24.24 30.83
C PHE A 808 -9.63 -24.15 31.39
N PHE A 809 -8.97 -23.01 31.17
CA PHE A 809 -7.58 -22.80 31.51
C PHE A 809 -7.41 -21.69 32.54
N GLU A 810 -6.53 -21.91 33.51
CA GLU A 810 -6.06 -20.90 34.45
C GLU A 810 -4.74 -20.30 33.98
N LEU A 811 -4.80 -19.03 33.57
CA LEU A 811 -3.66 -18.27 33.09
C LEU A 811 -3.21 -17.27 34.17
N VAL A 812 -1.97 -17.45 34.64
CA VAL A 812 -1.31 -16.56 35.60
C VAL A 812 -0.20 -15.79 34.87
N ILE A 813 -0.29 -14.46 34.91
CA ILE A 813 0.59 -13.55 34.18
C ILE A 813 1.31 -12.62 35.15
N GLU A 814 2.60 -12.41 34.95
CA GLU A 814 3.37 -11.37 35.62
C GLU A 814 3.02 -9.99 35.03
N ALA A 815 2.26 -9.19 35.78
CA ALA A 815 1.79 -7.86 35.36
C ALA A 815 1.66 -6.90 36.57
N PRO A 816 2.78 -6.41 37.15
CA PRO A 816 2.75 -5.69 38.43
C PRO A 816 1.93 -4.40 38.44
N LEU A 817 1.96 -3.64 37.35
CA LEU A 817 1.17 -2.40 37.21
C LEU A 817 -0.33 -2.68 37.16
N ILE A 818 -0.71 -3.81 36.54
CA ILE A 818 -2.10 -4.23 36.43
C ILE A 818 -2.61 -4.70 37.79
N ALA A 819 -1.83 -5.55 38.47
CA ALA A 819 -2.17 -6.10 39.77
C ALA A 819 -2.43 -5.01 40.84
N ARG A 820 -1.66 -3.91 40.86
CA ARG A 820 -1.86 -2.77 41.79
C ARG A 820 -3.20 -2.05 41.58
N LYS A 821 -3.64 -1.95 40.33
CA LYS A 821 -4.87 -1.22 39.96
C LYS A 821 -6.07 -2.13 39.80
N ALA A 822 -5.89 -3.45 39.87
CA ALA A 822 -6.96 -4.41 39.68
C ALA A 822 -8.04 -4.24 40.76
N ARG A 823 -9.30 -4.25 40.31
CA ARG A 823 -10.50 -4.17 41.15
C ARG A 823 -11.47 -5.27 40.73
N PRO A 824 -12.41 -5.70 41.60
CA PRO A 824 -13.47 -6.61 41.19
C PRO A 824 -14.21 -6.10 39.95
N SER A 825 -14.60 -7.01 39.05
CA SER A 825 -15.19 -6.72 37.72
C SER A 825 -14.27 -6.07 36.67
N SER A 826 -12.99 -5.85 36.97
CA SER A 826 -12.02 -5.41 35.95
C SER A 826 -11.70 -6.53 34.94
N PHE A 827 -11.36 -6.15 33.72
CA PHE A 827 -10.91 -7.07 32.68
C PHE A 827 -9.62 -6.60 32.01
N ILE A 828 -9.01 -7.46 31.20
CA ILE A 828 -7.82 -7.18 30.40
C ILE A 828 -8.08 -7.52 28.93
N ILE A 829 -7.35 -6.87 28.02
CA ILE A 829 -7.23 -7.30 26.62
C ILE A 829 -5.87 -7.98 26.44
N ILE A 830 -5.84 -9.18 25.88
CA ILE A 830 -4.60 -9.92 25.60
C ILE A 830 -4.36 -10.13 24.11
N MET A 831 -3.09 -10.20 23.73
CA MET A 831 -2.61 -10.65 22.41
C MET A 831 -1.41 -11.59 22.61
N MET A 832 -1.44 -12.76 22.00
CA MET A 832 -0.37 -13.77 22.11
C MET A 832 0.85 -13.36 21.28
N ASN A 833 0.62 -12.91 20.04
CA ASN A 833 1.63 -12.38 19.13
C ASN A 833 1.12 -11.07 18.46
N GLU A 834 1.97 -10.42 17.64
CA GLU A 834 1.66 -9.14 16.97
C GLU A 834 0.45 -9.17 16.02
N LYS A 835 0.07 -10.36 15.53
CA LYS A 835 -1.03 -10.60 14.57
C LYS A 835 -2.24 -11.28 15.22
N SER A 836 -2.14 -11.71 16.48
CA SER A 836 -3.24 -12.35 17.19
C SER A 836 -4.43 -11.39 17.37
N GLU A 837 -5.64 -11.94 17.43
CA GLU A 837 -6.81 -11.14 17.79
C GLU A 837 -6.68 -10.61 19.23
N ARG A 838 -7.42 -9.54 19.50
CA ARG A 838 -7.51 -8.95 20.84
C ARG A 838 -8.63 -9.64 21.60
N ILE A 839 -8.28 -10.36 22.66
CA ILE A 839 -9.26 -11.12 23.43
C ILE A 839 -9.52 -10.42 24.77
N PRO A 840 -10.77 -10.05 25.08
CA PRO A 840 -11.14 -9.58 26.42
C PRO A 840 -11.27 -10.75 27.40
N LEU A 841 -10.58 -10.66 28.55
CA LEU A 841 -10.67 -11.65 29.63
C LEU A 841 -10.88 -10.96 30.98
N THR A 842 -11.88 -11.38 31.74
CA THR A 842 -12.19 -10.83 33.06
C THR A 842 -11.20 -11.35 34.11
N LEU A 843 -10.72 -10.47 34.99
CA LEU A 843 -9.81 -10.84 36.07
C LEU A 843 -10.51 -11.76 37.08
N SER A 844 -9.87 -12.88 37.38
CA SER A 844 -10.36 -13.90 38.32
C SER A 844 -9.62 -13.89 39.66
N ASP A 845 -8.37 -13.42 39.71
CA ASP A 845 -7.63 -13.15 40.95
C ASP A 845 -6.41 -12.25 40.66
N TRP A 846 -5.77 -11.70 41.69
CA TRP A 846 -4.48 -11.00 41.58
C TRP A 846 -3.77 -10.91 42.92
N ASP A 847 -2.43 -10.79 42.87
CA ASP A 847 -1.57 -10.58 44.03
C ASP A 847 -0.71 -9.34 43.80
N GLU A 848 -0.99 -8.27 44.56
CA GLU A 848 -0.29 -6.99 44.44
C GLU A 848 1.20 -7.09 44.82
N LYS A 849 1.54 -7.94 45.81
CA LYS A 849 2.92 -8.09 46.30
C LYS A 849 3.76 -8.90 45.32
N LYS A 850 3.20 -9.97 44.76
CA LYS A 850 3.86 -10.77 43.72
C LYS A 850 3.80 -10.13 42.33
N GLY A 851 2.91 -9.15 42.14
CA GLY A 851 2.71 -8.47 40.86
C GLY A 851 2.06 -9.35 39.81
N THR A 852 1.21 -10.29 40.20
CA THR A 852 0.61 -11.29 39.30
C THR A 852 -0.89 -11.10 39.16
N ILE A 853 -1.42 -11.36 37.96
CA ILE A 853 -2.86 -11.41 37.68
C ILE A 853 -3.25 -12.81 37.21
N THR A 854 -4.47 -13.21 37.51
CA THR A 854 -5.04 -14.51 37.12
C THR A 854 -6.32 -14.31 36.34
N VAL A 855 -6.44 -14.98 35.20
CA VAL A 855 -7.67 -15.04 34.39
C VAL A 855 -8.03 -16.49 34.11
N ILE A 856 -9.33 -16.79 34.14
CA ILE A 856 -9.85 -18.05 33.63
C ILE A 856 -10.46 -17.81 32.25
N TYR A 857 -10.09 -18.63 31.28
CA TYR A 857 -10.65 -18.55 29.94
C TYR A 857 -11.07 -19.93 29.43
N GLN A 858 -11.96 -19.92 28.45
CA GLN A 858 -12.45 -21.11 27.76
C GLN A 858 -11.88 -21.13 26.34
N GLU A 859 -11.42 -22.29 25.88
CA GLU A 859 -11.05 -22.47 24.47
C GLU A 859 -12.33 -22.53 23.61
N THR A 860 -12.60 -21.45 22.87
CA THR A 860 -13.82 -21.31 22.04
C THR A 860 -13.55 -20.70 20.67
N GLY A 861 -12.32 -20.21 20.43
CA GLY A 861 -11.91 -19.41 19.29
C GLY A 861 -10.48 -19.77 18.84
N PHE A 862 -10.06 -19.31 17.66
CA PHE A 862 -8.68 -19.50 17.18
C PHE A 862 -7.65 -18.94 18.18
N SER A 863 -7.90 -17.72 18.64
CA SER A 863 -7.00 -17.00 19.54
C SER A 863 -6.95 -17.62 20.95
N THR A 864 -8.06 -18.14 21.48
CA THR A 864 -8.04 -18.85 22.76
C THR A 864 -7.42 -20.24 22.66
N ARG A 865 -7.45 -20.87 21.48
CA ARG A 865 -6.71 -22.10 21.20
C ARG A 865 -5.20 -21.86 21.11
N GLU A 866 -4.77 -20.82 20.39
CA GLU A 866 -3.35 -20.41 20.36
C GLU A 866 -2.84 -20.12 21.79
N LEU A 867 -3.67 -19.48 22.62
CA LEU A 867 -3.35 -19.23 24.02
C LEU A 867 -3.23 -20.54 24.83
N ALA A 868 -4.10 -21.52 24.60
CA ALA A 868 -4.03 -22.83 25.25
C ALA A 868 -2.77 -23.64 24.87
N GLU A 869 -2.13 -23.32 23.75
CA GLU A 869 -0.86 -23.92 23.35
C GLU A 869 0.37 -23.31 24.04
N LYS A 870 0.23 -22.13 24.68
CA LYS A 870 1.31 -21.48 25.42
C LYS A 870 1.61 -22.20 26.73
N LYS A 871 2.89 -22.33 27.06
CA LYS A 871 3.39 -23.00 28.26
C LYS A 871 3.91 -22.00 29.28
N GLN A 872 4.10 -22.45 30.51
CA GLN A 872 4.82 -21.69 31.53
C GLN A 872 6.20 -21.27 31.01
N GLY A 873 6.55 -20.00 31.21
CA GLY A 873 7.78 -19.40 30.70
C GLY A 873 7.61 -18.66 29.39
N ASP A 874 6.58 -18.98 28.60
CA ASP A 874 6.22 -18.21 27.41
C ASP A 874 5.81 -16.78 27.78
N ARG A 875 5.82 -15.89 26.79
CA ARG A 875 5.55 -14.47 26.99
C ARG A 875 4.43 -14.03 26.06
N LEU A 876 3.55 -13.17 26.57
CA LEU A 876 2.46 -12.57 25.80
C LEU A 876 2.96 -11.26 25.19
N PHE A 877 2.62 -11.04 23.92
CA PHE A 877 2.97 -9.83 23.19
C PHE A 877 2.39 -8.58 23.85
N SER A 878 1.12 -8.62 24.24
CA SER A 878 0.46 -7.48 24.90
C SER A 878 -0.60 -7.92 25.90
N VAL A 879 -0.65 -7.22 27.03
CA VAL A 879 -1.70 -7.30 28.05
C VAL A 879 -2.06 -5.89 28.46
N VAL A 880 -3.28 -5.44 28.14
CA VAL A 880 -3.77 -4.10 28.42
C VAL A 880 -4.83 -4.15 29.50
N GLY A 881 -4.59 -3.46 30.62
CA GLY A 881 -5.58 -3.27 31.68
C GLY A 881 -4.97 -2.82 33.01
N PRO A 882 -5.72 -2.89 34.12
CA PRO A 882 -7.12 -3.32 34.17
C PRO A 882 -8.01 -2.28 33.51
N LEU A 883 -9.04 -2.74 32.80
CA LEU A 883 -10.05 -1.94 32.12
C LEU A 883 -11.42 -2.16 32.78
N GLY A 884 -12.34 -1.23 32.52
CA GLY A 884 -13.66 -1.20 33.14
C GLY A 884 -13.72 -0.28 34.37
N LYS A 885 -14.94 -0.05 34.87
CA LYS A 885 -15.20 0.75 36.07
C LYS A 885 -15.38 -0.16 37.29
N GLU A 886 -14.96 0.35 38.44
CA GLU A 886 -15.19 -0.29 39.73
C GLU A 886 -16.70 -0.39 40.00
N ILE A 887 -17.12 -1.57 40.45
CA ILE A 887 -18.51 -1.80 40.85
C ILE A 887 -18.73 -1.37 42.29
N GLU A 888 -19.96 -0.96 42.59
CA GLU A 888 -20.35 -0.63 43.95
C GLU A 888 -20.36 -1.88 44.84
N LEU A 889 -19.53 -1.88 45.88
CA LEU A 889 -19.40 -2.95 46.87
C LEU A 889 -19.48 -2.35 48.28
N ASN A 890 -20.58 -2.63 48.98
CA ASN A 890 -20.86 -2.12 50.33
C ASN A 890 -21.34 -3.26 51.24
N LEU A 891 -21.58 -2.95 52.52
CA LEU A 891 -22.34 -3.82 53.41
C LEU A 891 -23.84 -3.67 53.11
N PHE A 892 -24.38 -4.60 52.32
CA PHE A 892 -25.78 -4.62 51.91
C PHE A 892 -26.64 -5.48 52.86
N GLY A 893 -26.10 -6.59 53.35
CA GLY A 893 -26.85 -7.60 54.12
C GLY A 893 -26.60 -9.00 53.58
N THR A 894 -27.62 -9.64 53.00
CA THR A 894 -27.50 -10.93 52.30
C THR A 894 -27.37 -10.70 50.81
N VAL A 895 -26.28 -11.22 50.23
CA VAL A 895 -25.99 -11.08 48.80
C VAL A 895 -26.01 -12.44 48.11
N LEU A 896 -26.62 -12.50 46.93
CA LEU A 896 -26.66 -13.69 46.09
C LEU A 896 -25.74 -13.50 44.87
N LEU A 897 -24.74 -14.36 44.76
CA LEU A 897 -23.78 -14.32 43.66
C LEU A 897 -23.98 -15.55 42.77
N GLY A 898 -23.73 -15.44 41.47
CA GLY A 898 -23.71 -16.62 40.61
C GLY A 898 -22.67 -16.58 39.50
N GLY A 899 -22.01 -17.72 39.31
CA GLY A 899 -20.93 -17.91 38.34
C GLY A 899 -21.18 -19.14 37.46
N GLY A 900 -20.94 -19.02 36.15
CA GLY A 900 -21.00 -20.14 35.22
C GLY A 900 -19.94 -20.05 34.12
N CYS A 901 -19.47 -21.20 33.63
CA CYS A 901 -18.32 -21.30 32.70
C CYS A 901 -17.09 -20.55 33.25
N TYR A 902 -16.45 -19.67 32.47
CA TYR A 902 -15.34 -18.80 32.91
C TYR A 902 -15.78 -17.80 34.01
N GLY A 903 -17.09 -17.55 34.14
CA GLY A 903 -17.68 -16.67 35.14
C GLY A 903 -17.56 -17.18 36.58
N ILE A 904 -17.32 -18.48 36.78
CA ILE A 904 -17.00 -19.05 38.10
C ILE A 904 -15.71 -18.41 38.63
N GLY A 905 -14.66 -18.25 37.81
CA GLY A 905 -13.45 -17.55 38.20
C GLY A 905 -13.68 -16.06 38.42
N ALA A 906 -14.43 -15.41 37.53
CA ALA A 906 -14.63 -13.97 37.56
C ALA A 906 -15.53 -13.46 38.71
N ILE A 907 -16.44 -14.28 39.24
CA ILE A 907 -17.30 -13.90 40.38
C ILE A 907 -16.54 -13.98 41.72
N TYR A 908 -15.45 -14.75 41.79
CA TYR A 908 -14.68 -14.98 43.02
C TYR A 908 -14.16 -13.70 43.71
N PRO A 909 -13.53 -12.72 42.99
CA PRO A 909 -13.09 -11.48 43.61
C PRO A 909 -14.22 -10.66 44.25
N ILE A 910 -15.43 -10.75 43.69
CA ILE A 910 -16.64 -10.08 44.22
C ILE A 910 -17.08 -10.76 45.51
N ALA A 911 -17.15 -12.10 45.50
CA ALA A 911 -17.49 -12.90 46.68
C ALA A 911 -16.53 -12.63 47.85
N ARG A 912 -15.22 -12.69 47.59
CA ARG A 912 -14.18 -12.37 48.57
C ARG A 912 -14.39 -10.98 49.17
N LYS A 913 -14.59 -9.96 48.31
CA LYS A 913 -14.71 -8.58 48.79
C LYS A 913 -15.98 -8.32 49.59
N LEU A 914 -17.12 -8.88 49.17
CA LEU A 914 -18.38 -8.74 49.90
C LEU A 914 -18.35 -9.46 51.26
N LYS A 915 -17.66 -10.61 51.33
CA LYS A 915 -17.43 -11.33 52.58
C LYS A 915 -16.54 -10.56 53.55
N GLU A 916 -15.45 -9.97 53.06
CA GLU A 916 -14.58 -9.07 53.85
C GLU A 916 -15.35 -7.87 54.43
N LEU A 917 -16.33 -7.33 53.67
CA LEU A 917 -17.17 -6.22 54.11
C LEU A 917 -18.25 -6.62 55.14
N GLY A 918 -18.39 -7.92 55.44
CA GLY A 918 -19.32 -8.44 56.46
C GLY A 918 -20.69 -8.88 55.93
N ASN A 919 -20.87 -8.99 54.61
CA ASN A 919 -22.12 -9.50 54.04
C ASN A 919 -22.26 -11.02 54.29
N ARG A 920 -23.51 -11.50 54.35
CA ARG A 920 -23.82 -12.92 54.21
C ARG A 920 -23.81 -13.27 52.73
N VAL A 921 -22.87 -14.11 52.30
CA VAL A 921 -22.60 -14.40 50.89
C VAL A 921 -23.09 -15.79 50.53
N ILE A 922 -24.10 -15.87 49.67
CA ILE A 922 -24.60 -17.12 49.08
C ILE A 922 -24.15 -17.16 47.62
N VAL A 923 -23.46 -18.23 47.21
CA VAL A 923 -22.94 -18.37 45.84
C VAL A 923 -23.60 -19.54 45.14
N ILE A 924 -24.11 -19.33 43.92
CA ILE A 924 -24.58 -20.39 43.03
C ILE A 924 -23.56 -20.61 41.90
N LEU A 925 -23.03 -21.83 41.81
CA LEU A 925 -22.15 -22.22 40.72
C LEU A 925 -22.93 -23.07 39.71
N GLU A 926 -23.04 -22.61 38.47
CA GLU A 926 -23.69 -23.34 37.36
C GLU A 926 -22.66 -24.02 36.47
N ALA A 927 -22.87 -25.31 36.19
CA ALA A 927 -22.13 -26.05 35.18
C ALA A 927 -23.03 -27.02 34.39
N ARG A 928 -22.53 -27.56 33.27
CA ARG A 928 -23.23 -28.65 32.56
C ARG A 928 -23.17 -29.97 33.34
N ASN A 929 -22.01 -30.26 33.91
CA ASN A 929 -21.72 -31.43 34.73
C ASN A 929 -20.67 -31.09 35.80
N GLN A 930 -20.47 -32.00 36.77
CA GLN A 930 -19.59 -31.79 37.92
C GLN A 930 -18.12 -31.54 37.58
N ALA A 931 -17.61 -32.05 36.45
CA ALA A 931 -16.20 -31.94 36.10
C ALA A 931 -15.79 -30.52 35.66
N LEU A 932 -16.77 -29.64 35.42
CA LEU A 932 -16.54 -28.26 35.03
C LEU A 932 -16.41 -27.28 36.21
N PHE A 933 -16.60 -27.76 37.44
CA PHE A 933 -16.39 -26.92 38.62
C PHE A 933 -14.91 -26.83 38.96
N TYR A 934 -14.48 -25.61 39.30
CA TYR A 934 -13.14 -25.29 39.77
C TYR A 934 -13.24 -24.22 40.86
N PHE A 935 -12.16 -24.02 41.63
CA PHE A 935 -12.12 -23.09 42.77
C PHE A 935 -13.12 -23.40 43.90
N GLU A 936 -13.60 -24.64 44.02
CA GLU A 936 -14.56 -25.01 45.07
C GLU A 936 -14.07 -24.68 46.49
N ASP A 937 -12.83 -25.05 46.80
CA ASP A 937 -12.21 -24.73 48.10
C ASP A 937 -12.10 -23.24 48.35
N LYS A 938 -11.80 -22.46 47.30
CA LYS A 938 -11.75 -20.99 47.39
C LYS A 938 -13.13 -20.42 47.67
N PHE A 939 -14.18 -20.92 47.01
CA PHE A 939 -15.55 -20.46 47.23
C PHE A 939 -16.08 -20.85 48.61
N ASN A 940 -15.80 -22.05 49.09
CA ASN A 940 -16.16 -22.47 50.44
C ASN A 940 -15.52 -21.59 51.52
N ALA A 941 -14.33 -21.03 51.26
CA ALA A 941 -13.64 -20.13 52.20
C ALA A 941 -14.20 -18.69 52.21
N VAL A 942 -14.80 -18.21 51.10
CA VAL A 942 -15.26 -16.82 50.95
C VAL A 942 -16.78 -16.68 50.92
N SER A 943 -17.52 -17.75 51.18
CA SER A 943 -18.98 -17.78 51.12
C SER A 943 -19.54 -18.44 52.38
N ASP A 944 -20.73 -18.01 52.81
CA ASP A 944 -21.48 -18.68 53.89
C ASP A 944 -22.15 -19.96 53.40
N GLU A 945 -22.52 -19.97 52.12
CA GLU A 945 -23.15 -21.11 51.46
C GLU A 945 -22.75 -21.15 49.98
N VAL A 946 -22.41 -22.34 49.48
CA VAL A 946 -22.17 -22.59 48.06
C VAL A 946 -23.18 -23.64 47.56
N ILE A 947 -23.96 -23.25 46.55
CA ILE A 947 -24.99 -24.08 45.93
C ILE A 947 -24.52 -24.46 44.53
N TYR A 948 -24.41 -25.76 44.28
CA TYR A 948 -24.05 -26.27 42.96
C TYR A 948 -25.30 -26.55 42.13
N CYS A 949 -25.29 -26.16 40.86
CA CYS A 949 -26.33 -26.46 39.88
C CYS A 949 -25.71 -27.11 38.64
N THR A 950 -26.14 -28.32 38.32
CA THR A 950 -25.67 -29.04 37.13
C THR A 950 -26.82 -29.36 36.19
N SER A 951 -26.63 -29.12 34.89
CA SER A 951 -27.67 -29.39 33.88
C SER A 951 -28.05 -30.88 33.81
N ASP A 952 -27.09 -31.78 34.02
CA ASP A 952 -27.30 -33.22 34.04
C ASP A 952 -27.72 -33.77 35.43
N GLY A 953 -27.54 -32.99 36.50
CA GLY A 953 -27.79 -33.40 37.89
C GLY A 953 -26.65 -34.18 38.52
N SER A 954 -25.45 -34.18 37.92
CA SER A 954 -24.27 -34.87 38.45
C SER A 954 -23.77 -34.33 39.78
N LYS A 955 -24.03 -33.06 40.11
CA LYS A 955 -23.70 -32.45 41.40
C LYS A 955 -24.66 -31.32 41.78
N GLY A 956 -25.11 -31.32 43.03
CA GLY A 956 -26.04 -30.33 43.56
C GLY A 956 -27.44 -30.44 42.95
N LEU A 957 -28.07 -29.30 42.68
CA LEU A 957 -29.41 -29.24 42.10
C LEU A 957 -29.36 -29.53 40.59
N LYS A 958 -30.29 -30.34 40.10
CA LYS A 958 -30.45 -30.58 38.66
C LYS A 958 -31.15 -29.39 38.01
N GLY A 959 -30.42 -28.65 37.17
CA GLY A 959 -30.94 -27.47 36.51
C GLY A 959 -29.85 -26.47 36.10
N LYS A 960 -30.24 -25.23 35.85
CA LYS A 960 -29.35 -24.10 35.53
C LYS A 960 -29.43 -23.04 36.63
N ILE A 961 -28.84 -21.87 36.42
CA ILE A 961 -28.84 -20.77 37.40
C ILE A 961 -30.23 -20.42 37.94
N ASP A 962 -31.27 -20.49 37.11
CA ASP A 962 -32.67 -20.22 37.51
C ASP A 962 -33.17 -21.19 38.58
N THR A 963 -32.73 -22.46 38.54
CA THR A 963 -33.08 -23.47 39.55
C THR A 963 -32.44 -23.16 40.90
N GLY A 964 -31.17 -22.75 40.90
CA GLY A 964 -30.46 -22.35 42.11
C GLY A 964 -31.07 -21.10 42.74
N ILE A 965 -31.41 -20.09 41.93
CA ILE A 965 -32.03 -18.85 42.41
C ILE A 965 -33.38 -19.17 43.05
N ASN A 966 -34.25 -19.91 42.36
CA ASN A 966 -35.56 -20.29 42.89
C ASN A 966 -35.45 -21.11 44.18
N HIS A 967 -34.44 -21.97 44.31
CA HIS A 967 -34.20 -22.73 45.53
C HIS A 967 -33.82 -21.84 46.73
N VAL A 968 -33.09 -20.74 46.50
CA VAL A 968 -32.78 -19.76 47.56
C VAL A 968 -34.02 -18.94 47.92
N LEU A 969 -34.76 -18.48 46.92
CA LEU A 969 -35.97 -17.67 47.11
C LEU A 969 -37.06 -18.40 47.91
N GLN A 970 -37.21 -19.72 47.71
CA GLN A 970 -38.14 -20.57 48.46
C GLN A 970 -37.83 -20.68 49.96
N ARG A 971 -36.66 -20.24 50.44
CA ARG A 971 -36.25 -20.35 51.84
C ARG A 971 -36.69 -19.15 52.71
N GLU A 972 -37.44 -18.21 52.15
CA GLU A 972 -37.92 -16.99 52.82
C GLU A 972 -36.78 -16.11 53.41
N ILE A 973 -35.59 -16.17 52.81
CA ILE A 973 -34.45 -15.31 53.18
C ILE A 973 -34.50 -14.03 52.34
N THR A 974 -34.43 -12.86 52.96
CA THR A 974 -34.33 -11.58 52.24
C THR A 974 -32.98 -11.46 51.53
N ILE A 975 -32.98 -11.18 50.22
CA ILE A 975 -31.78 -10.95 49.41
C ILE A 975 -31.72 -9.47 49.04
N ASP A 976 -30.65 -8.79 49.43
CA ASP A 976 -30.49 -7.35 49.29
C ASP A 976 -29.82 -6.96 47.95
N ARG A 977 -28.98 -7.84 47.39
CA ARG A 977 -28.23 -7.58 46.16
C ARG A 977 -27.84 -8.86 45.44
N CYS A 978 -27.92 -8.84 44.10
CA CYS A 978 -27.51 -9.93 43.24
C CYS A 978 -26.37 -9.53 42.29
N HIS A 979 -25.38 -10.42 42.09
CA HIS A 979 -24.36 -10.29 41.06
C HIS A 979 -24.18 -11.59 40.27
N PHE A 980 -24.26 -11.53 38.94
CA PHE A 980 -24.09 -12.71 38.08
C PHE A 980 -23.04 -12.48 37.00
N ILE A 981 -22.18 -13.48 36.78
CA ILE A 981 -21.18 -13.50 35.72
C ILE A 981 -21.17 -14.86 35.04
N GLY A 982 -21.31 -14.87 33.71
CA GLY A 982 -21.29 -16.10 32.93
C GLY A 982 -21.52 -15.84 31.44
N CYS A 983 -22.16 -16.78 30.76
CA CYS A 983 -22.61 -16.53 29.39
C CYS A 983 -23.84 -15.61 29.38
N ASN A 984 -24.06 -14.88 28.28
CA ASN A 984 -25.19 -13.93 28.18
C ASN A 984 -26.55 -14.60 28.43
N VAL A 985 -26.71 -15.88 28.07
CA VAL A 985 -27.95 -16.65 28.31
C VAL A 985 -28.17 -16.95 29.80
N MET A 986 -27.11 -17.31 30.53
CA MET A 986 -27.19 -17.54 31.98
C MET A 986 -27.58 -16.25 32.69
N MET A 987 -26.92 -15.14 32.37
CA MET A 987 -27.20 -13.85 33.00
C MET A 987 -28.62 -13.35 32.69
N MET A 988 -29.09 -13.52 31.46
CA MET A 988 -30.48 -13.24 31.09
C MET A 988 -31.48 -14.02 31.96
N LYS A 989 -31.27 -15.34 32.12
CA LYS A 989 -32.12 -16.19 32.96
C LYS A 989 -32.10 -15.76 34.42
N ALA A 990 -30.93 -15.40 34.95
CA ALA A 990 -30.80 -14.91 36.32
C ALA A 990 -31.58 -13.60 36.54
N CYS A 991 -31.56 -12.69 35.56
CA CYS A 991 -32.37 -11.47 35.60
C CYS A 991 -33.87 -11.79 35.56
N THR A 992 -34.29 -12.72 34.70
CA THR A 992 -35.70 -13.15 34.65
C THR A 992 -36.19 -13.71 35.99
N SER A 993 -35.42 -14.60 36.62
CA SER A 993 -35.78 -15.18 37.92
C SER A 993 -35.82 -14.17 39.07
N THR A 994 -34.93 -13.17 39.05
CA THR A 994 -34.89 -12.13 40.09
C THR A 994 -35.91 -11.00 39.86
N MET A 995 -36.51 -10.92 38.67
CA MET A 995 -37.55 -9.94 38.33
C MET A 995 -38.93 -10.36 38.85
N THR A 996 -39.23 -11.66 38.90
CA THR A 996 -40.56 -12.19 39.29
C THR A 996 -40.86 -12.12 40.78
N GLU A 997 -39.86 -11.93 41.64
CA GLU A 997 -40.01 -11.80 43.09
C GLU A 997 -39.51 -10.44 43.58
N GLY A 998 -40.41 -9.45 43.68
CA GLY A 998 -40.13 -8.18 44.37
C GLY A 998 -39.09 -7.24 43.73
N GLN A 999 -38.56 -7.56 42.55
CA GLN A 999 -37.48 -6.85 41.85
C GLN A 999 -36.22 -6.67 42.73
N ILE A 1000 -35.48 -7.77 42.94
CA ILE A 1000 -34.19 -7.70 43.62
C ILE A 1000 -33.18 -6.96 42.72
N PRO A 1001 -32.37 -6.01 43.25
CA PRO A 1001 -31.33 -5.34 42.48
C PRO A 1001 -30.29 -6.32 41.93
N THR A 1002 -30.26 -6.50 40.60
CA THR A 1002 -29.47 -7.53 39.94
C THR A 1002 -28.48 -6.94 38.95
N PHE A 1003 -27.19 -7.16 39.21
CA PHE A 1003 -26.10 -6.66 38.38
C PHE A 1003 -25.41 -7.79 37.62
N VAL A 1004 -25.19 -7.60 36.33
CA VAL A 1004 -24.63 -8.62 35.43
C VAL A 1004 -23.39 -8.10 34.72
N ASN A 1005 -22.35 -8.92 34.61
CA ASN A 1005 -21.12 -8.58 33.89
C ASN A 1005 -21.21 -9.09 32.45
N LEU A 1006 -21.61 -8.20 31.54
CA LEU A 1006 -21.97 -8.53 30.16
C LEU A 1006 -20.74 -8.93 29.33
N ASN A 1007 -20.86 -10.04 28.60
CA ASN A 1007 -19.88 -10.43 27.60
C ASN A 1007 -20.26 -9.86 26.24
N THR A 1008 -19.74 -8.66 25.95
CA THR A 1008 -19.94 -7.96 24.68
C THR A 1008 -18.76 -8.19 23.73
N ILE A 1009 -18.95 -8.00 22.43
CA ILE A 1009 -17.83 -7.95 21.48
C ILE A 1009 -16.94 -6.74 21.82
N MET A 1010 -15.70 -6.98 22.26
CA MET A 1010 -14.73 -5.93 22.58
C MET A 1010 -13.47 -6.08 21.73
N ILE A 1011 -13.15 -5.08 20.91
CA ILE A 1011 -11.99 -5.11 20.02
C ILE A 1011 -10.81 -4.34 20.63
N ASP A 1012 -11.07 -3.16 21.17
CA ASP A 1012 -10.02 -2.25 21.66
C ASP A 1012 -9.95 -2.13 23.18
N GLY A 1013 -11.00 -2.53 23.91
CA GLY A 1013 -11.10 -2.35 25.36
C GLY A 1013 -11.26 -0.89 25.81
N THR A 1014 -11.16 0.09 24.90
CA THR A 1014 -11.18 1.54 25.19
C THR A 1014 -12.43 2.26 24.70
N GLY A 1015 -13.33 1.57 23.97
CA GLY A 1015 -14.59 2.12 23.46
C GLY A 1015 -14.45 2.99 22.21
N MET A 1016 -13.25 3.11 21.63
CA MET A 1016 -13.00 3.81 20.38
C MET A 1016 -13.65 3.12 19.18
N CYS A 1017 -13.66 1.79 19.17
CA CYS A 1017 -14.24 1.01 18.08
C CYS A 1017 -15.78 0.96 18.08
N GLY A 1018 -16.41 1.28 19.22
CA GLY A 1018 -17.87 1.16 19.40
C GLY A 1018 -18.43 -0.27 19.36
N GLY A 1019 -17.59 -1.31 19.28
CA GLY A 1019 -18.00 -2.71 19.23
C GLY A 1019 -18.77 -3.17 20.49
N CYS A 1020 -18.31 -2.72 21.66
CA CYS A 1020 -18.82 -3.10 22.98
C CYS A 1020 -20.14 -2.42 23.39
N ARG A 1021 -20.83 -1.78 22.44
CA ARG A 1021 -22.07 -1.06 22.73
C ARG A 1021 -23.16 -2.01 23.22
N VAL A 1022 -23.93 -1.54 24.20
CA VAL A 1022 -25.08 -2.20 24.81
C VAL A 1022 -26.22 -1.19 24.90
N SER A 1023 -27.43 -1.60 24.55
CA SER A 1023 -28.62 -0.77 24.78
C SER A 1023 -29.29 -1.14 26.10
N LEU A 1024 -29.57 -0.13 26.92
CA LEU A 1024 -30.32 -0.22 28.16
C LEU A 1024 -31.67 0.49 28.02
N LYS A 1025 -32.68 0.06 28.78
CA LYS A 1025 -34.00 0.71 28.87
C LYS A 1025 -34.08 1.56 30.14
N GLU A 1026 -33.49 2.75 30.11
CA GLU A 1026 -33.55 3.72 31.23
C GLU A 1026 -34.82 4.60 31.07
N GLU A 1027 -35.67 4.69 32.09
CA GLU A 1027 -36.92 5.50 32.08
C GLU A 1027 -37.84 5.25 30.87
N GLY A 1028 -37.87 4.01 30.37
CA GLY A 1028 -38.67 3.63 29.21
C GLY A 1028 -38.10 4.06 27.85
N LYS A 1029 -36.89 4.63 27.80
CA LYS A 1029 -36.18 5.01 26.56
C LYS A 1029 -34.93 4.16 26.34
N PRO A 1030 -34.60 3.81 25.09
CA PRO A 1030 -33.35 3.13 24.78
C PRO A 1030 -32.16 4.10 24.93
N VAL A 1031 -31.19 3.74 25.76
CA VAL A 1031 -29.93 4.46 25.97
C VAL A 1031 -28.76 3.54 25.63
N THR A 1032 -27.83 4.01 24.78
CA THR A 1032 -26.64 3.25 24.42
C THR A 1032 -25.50 3.54 25.40
N ARG A 1033 -24.92 2.48 25.98
CA ARG A 1033 -23.71 2.48 26.82
C ARG A 1033 -22.61 1.66 26.16
N PHE A 1034 -21.38 1.78 26.63
CA PHE A 1034 -20.22 1.04 26.10
C PHE A 1034 -19.57 0.22 27.21
N ALA A 1035 -19.66 -1.11 27.15
CA ALA A 1035 -19.13 -1.99 28.21
C ALA A 1035 -17.62 -1.81 28.47
N CYS A 1036 -16.83 -1.45 27.45
CA CYS A 1036 -15.41 -1.13 27.62
C CYS A 1036 -15.14 0.14 28.45
N VAL A 1037 -16.03 1.13 28.39
CA VAL A 1037 -15.82 2.47 28.97
C VAL A 1037 -16.64 2.65 30.24
N ASP A 1038 -17.90 2.25 30.20
CA ASP A 1038 -18.83 2.33 31.32
C ASP A 1038 -18.64 1.19 32.33
N GLY A 1039 -17.79 0.22 32.01
CA GLY A 1039 -17.60 -1.00 32.77
C GLY A 1039 -18.54 -2.10 32.25
N PRO A 1040 -18.13 -3.38 32.31
CA PRO A 1040 -18.95 -4.47 31.78
C PRO A 1040 -20.15 -4.80 32.68
N THR A 1041 -20.24 -4.22 33.89
CA THR A 1041 -21.30 -4.52 34.85
C THR A 1041 -22.44 -3.52 34.74
N PHE A 1042 -23.65 -4.01 34.45
CA PHE A 1042 -24.86 -3.19 34.33
C PHE A 1042 -26.01 -3.77 35.17
N ASP A 1043 -27.05 -2.97 35.42
CA ASP A 1043 -28.33 -3.49 35.91
C ASP A 1043 -28.94 -4.39 34.84
N GLY A 1044 -29.01 -5.68 35.14
CA GLY A 1044 -29.44 -6.71 34.21
C GLY A 1044 -30.92 -6.62 33.83
N HIS A 1045 -31.74 -5.93 34.63
CA HIS A 1045 -33.15 -5.70 34.33
C HIS A 1045 -33.36 -4.63 33.26
N LEU A 1046 -32.36 -3.76 33.04
CA LEU A 1046 -32.41 -2.70 32.04
C LEU A 1046 -31.84 -3.14 30.68
N VAL A 1047 -31.11 -4.25 30.62
CA VAL A 1047 -30.39 -4.71 29.41
C VAL A 1047 -31.36 -5.16 28.31
N ASN A 1048 -31.13 -4.69 27.08
CA ASN A 1048 -31.78 -5.25 25.90
C ASN A 1048 -31.13 -6.59 25.50
N TRP A 1049 -31.57 -7.68 26.13
CA TRP A 1049 -31.01 -9.01 25.95
C TRP A 1049 -31.16 -9.56 24.52
N GLU A 1050 -32.25 -9.24 23.83
CA GLU A 1050 -32.50 -9.68 22.45
C GLU A 1050 -31.44 -9.10 21.50
N GLU A 1051 -31.17 -7.80 21.60
CA GLU A 1051 -30.13 -7.15 20.81
C GLU A 1051 -28.74 -7.71 21.12
N LEU A 1052 -28.41 -7.86 22.41
CA LEU A 1052 -27.10 -8.34 22.84
C LEU A 1052 -26.80 -9.76 22.31
N LEU A 1053 -27.79 -10.66 22.40
CA LEU A 1053 -27.66 -12.04 21.90
C LEU A 1053 -27.54 -12.08 20.38
N SER A 1054 -28.39 -11.36 19.65
CA SER A 1054 -28.33 -11.27 18.19
C SER A 1054 -26.97 -10.77 17.68
N ARG A 1055 -26.39 -9.76 18.36
CA ARG A 1055 -25.05 -9.25 18.04
C ARG A 1055 -23.96 -10.28 18.26
N SER A 1056 -24.07 -11.07 19.33
CA SER A 1056 -23.08 -12.09 19.69
C SER A 1056 -23.09 -13.28 18.72
N GLU A 1057 -24.23 -13.58 18.10
CA GLU A 1057 -24.36 -14.71 17.15
C GLU A 1057 -23.85 -14.39 15.73
N ARG A 1058 -23.63 -13.12 15.38
CA ARG A 1058 -23.35 -12.67 14.00
C ARG A 1058 -22.07 -13.26 13.39
N LEU A 1059 -21.07 -13.63 14.20
CA LEU A 1059 -19.80 -14.22 13.74
C LEU A 1059 -19.73 -15.74 13.92
N SER A 1060 -20.73 -16.34 14.58
CA SER A 1060 -20.71 -17.76 14.95
C SER A 1060 -20.57 -18.71 13.75
N PHE A 1061 -21.19 -18.37 12.61
CA PHE A 1061 -21.09 -19.17 11.38
C PHE A 1061 -19.68 -19.13 10.76
N SER A 1062 -19.07 -17.94 10.70
CA SER A 1062 -17.72 -17.76 10.17
C SER A 1062 -16.66 -18.44 11.04
N GLU A 1063 -16.77 -18.31 12.36
CA GLU A 1063 -15.90 -18.98 13.33
C GLU A 1063 -16.06 -20.51 13.25
N SER A 1064 -17.30 -21.02 13.13
CA SER A 1064 -17.56 -22.46 12.97
C SER A 1064 -16.94 -23.03 11.69
N LYS A 1065 -16.95 -22.27 10.59
CA LYS A 1065 -16.35 -22.69 9.30
C LYS A 1065 -14.82 -22.76 9.37
N ILE A 1066 -14.19 -21.83 10.10
CA ILE A 1066 -12.74 -21.85 10.37
C ILE A 1066 -12.39 -23.01 11.31
N PHE A 1067 -13.23 -23.31 12.31
CA PHE A 1067 -13.02 -24.45 13.21
C PHE A 1067 -13.12 -25.81 12.51
N GLN A 1068 -13.97 -25.94 11.49
CA GLN A 1068 -14.13 -27.21 10.77
C GLN A 1068 -12.93 -27.57 9.87
N THR A 1069 -12.07 -26.61 9.53
CA THR A 1069 -10.87 -26.85 8.70
C THR A 1069 -9.61 -27.17 9.53
N HIS A 1070 -9.65 -26.99 10.85
CA HIS A 1070 -8.52 -27.25 11.77
C HIS A 1070 -8.98 -28.14 12.94
N THR A 1071 -8.55 -29.41 12.95
CA THR A 1071 -9.00 -30.46 13.89
C THR A 1071 -9.04 -30.01 15.35
N CYS A 1072 -10.17 -30.20 16.03
CA CYS A 1072 -10.39 -29.85 17.44
C CYS A 1072 -9.73 -30.86 18.39
N ARG A 1073 -8.91 -30.40 19.34
CA ARG A 1073 -8.22 -31.25 20.34
C ARG A 1073 -9.18 -32.00 21.28
N ALA A 1074 -10.36 -31.45 21.56
CA ALA A 1074 -11.36 -32.15 22.36
C ALA A 1074 -11.92 -33.40 21.64
N LEU A 1075 -11.95 -33.40 20.31
CA LEU A 1075 -12.29 -34.58 19.49
C LEU A 1075 -11.12 -35.58 19.41
N GLU A 1076 -9.87 -35.09 19.38
CA GLU A 1076 -8.68 -35.96 19.49
C GLU A 1076 -8.63 -36.66 20.85
N ASN A 1077 -8.91 -35.97 21.95
CA ASN A 1077 -8.95 -36.54 23.30
C ASN A 1077 -10.14 -37.50 23.54
N LEU A 1078 -11.26 -37.31 22.82
CA LEU A 1078 -12.36 -38.28 22.80
C LEU A 1078 -12.04 -39.52 21.94
N ASN A 1079 -11.23 -39.35 20.89
CA ASN A 1079 -10.78 -40.46 20.04
C ASN A 1079 -9.64 -41.26 20.69
N THR A 1080 -8.73 -40.64 21.44
CA THR A 1080 -7.68 -41.36 22.18
C THR A 1080 -8.26 -42.17 23.33
N LYS A 1081 -9.31 -41.70 24.02
CA LYS A 1081 -10.03 -42.51 25.02
C LYS A 1081 -10.78 -43.71 24.45
N LYS A 1082 -11.18 -43.70 23.17
CA LYS A 1082 -11.74 -44.88 22.49
C LYS A 1082 -10.68 -45.91 22.06
N VAL A 1083 -9.39 -45.54 22.08
CA VAL A 1083 -8.28 -46.43 21.71
C VAL A 1083 -7.72 -47.16 22.94
N GLU A 1084 -8.00 -46.68 24.16
CA GLU A 1084 -7.58 -47.34 25.40
C GLU A 1084 -8.60 -48.37 25.96
N GLU A 1085 -9.83 -48.44 25.43
CA GLU A 1085 -10.85 -49.43 25.85
C GLU A 1085 -11.01 -50.64 24.90
N ASN A 1086 -10.14 -50.81 23.89
CA ASN A 1086 -10.19 -51.96 22.95
C ASN A 1086 -8.90 -52.81 22.94
N ASN A 1087 -8.12 -52.78 24.01
CA ASN A 1087 -7.10 -53.79 24.28
C ASN A 1087 -7.42 -54.52 25.60
N GLU A 1088 -8.51 -55.29 25.58
CA GLU A 1088 -8.67 -56.60 26.25
C GLU A 1088 -9.69 -57.45 25.49
#